data_AF-A0A915XIX8-F1
#
_entry.id   AF-A0A915XIX8-F1
#
_cell.length_a   1.000
_cell.length_b   1.000
_cell.length_c   1.000
_cell.angle_alpha   90.00
_cell.angle_beta   90.00
_cell.angle_gamma   90.00
#
_symmetry.space_group_name_H-M   'P 1'
#
loop_
_entity.id
_entity.type
_entity.pdbx_description
1 polymer ?
#
loop_
_entity_poly.entity_id
_entity_poly.type
_entity_poly.pdbx_seq_one_letter_code
_entity_poly.pdbx_strand_id
1 'polypeptide(L)'
;MIRRFFKYLFVTLMVLGLLAMAAAGGGLYYLIVINPGPKIEQSYIQSVLGRESPVYYRDGEEKIGVLFQGTHRQYLSYEQIPKDFINALVAAEDDQFFHHFGVDIPGIIRAMIVNIKAGRVVQGGSTLTQQTAKNLFKRESRSFKAKLRELLYAFRLEYHYPKEKILEFYINQFFVSGNGHGLGVAARYYFDKEPDELTLLECAFIAGSVKRPNYYNPFTKKTEAAAERARKRAEARAAYVLGKMRKLGMISELQYGQAMAADIVFKRGKMSYALNTVMDLVKDGLADPAITAALEQNGISNVSTSGIRIITTVDQDLQEKTLYALRRHLSVLDVQLRGYEREQVQKEYTRIDFAGELEPRAGSFLFGTIVSVQASDGEGVLIQVDLGPKKPRGVIDRRGLARVLTAFVRYNGQRWSEVQDGDLALLLDQLKEGDRVFVSVRRVDEGEGTLALELEKYPKLQGAALVLQDGAIRAMAGGMENRYFNRAVKARRLMGSTFKPFLFSAALQLGWNATDLLDNRRNVFVFMDRPYFPRPDHHSPYDFVSMSWAGVNSENVAAVWLLYHLLDHLTEPQIREVAAKLDMAPGPATVARRVTTGSSSASGTGSESGSTAMSWPRRPTNSLSGRWRRIFSLRTGKRSTGSCWIFPMACTMTGIAKR
;
A
#
# COMPACT_ATOMS: atom_id res chain seq x y z
N MET A 1 21.35 -81.20 -15.41
CA MET A 1 20.03 -80.52 -15.45
C MET A 1 20.04 -79.19 -14.68
N ILE A 2 20.50 -79.16 -13.43
CA ILE A 2 20.54 -77.96 -12.55
C ILE A 2 21.33 -76.77 -13.13
N ARG A 3 22.52 -76.98 -13.70
CA ARG A 3 23.32 -75.90 -14.33
C ARG A 3 22.62 -75.21 -15.51
N ARG A 4 21.81 -75.94 -16.28
CA ARG A 4 21.05 -75.36 -17.40
C ARG A 4 19.89 -74.51 -16.87
N PHE A 5 19.21 -74.97 -15.82
CA PHE A 5 18.14 -74.20 -15.15
C PHE A 5 18.64 -72.85 -14.61
N PHE A 6 19.75 -72.81 -13.87
CA PHE A 6 20.32 -71.55 -13.39
C PHE A 6 20.79 -70.61 -14.51
N LYS A 7 21.29 -71.16 -15.63
CA LYS A 7 21.68 -70.36 -16.80
C LYS A 7 20.46 -69.71 -17.46
N TYR A 8 19.36 -70.45 -17.65
CA TYR A 8 18.12 -69.89 -18.20
C TYR A 8 17.48 -68.89 -17.22
N LEU A 9 17.45 -69.18 -15.92
CA LEU A 9 16.93 -68.24 -14.91
C LEU A 9 17.72 -66.92 -14.90
N PHE A 10 19.04 -66.99 -14.98
CA PHE A 10 19.91 -65.80 -15.04
C PHE A 10 19.64 -64.98 -16.31
N VAL A 11 19.56 -65.62 -17.49
CA VAL A 11 19.27 -64.94 -18.75
C VAL A 11 17.87 -64.32 -18.73
N THR A 12 16.86 -65.02 -18.22
CA THR A 12 15.49 -64.49 -18.09
C THR A 12 15.45 -63.28 -17.15
N LEU A 13 16.12 -63.33 -16.00
CA LEU A 13 16.23 -62.19 -15.09
C LEU A 13 16.97 -61.01 -15.74
N MET A 14 17.99 -61.28 -16.56
CA MET A 14 18.72 -60.23 -17.29
C MET A 14 17.86 -59.57 -18.36
N VAL A 15 17.07 -60.36 -19.12
CA VAL A 15 16.13 -59.87 -20.13
C VAL A 15 14.98 -59.09 -19.47
N LEU A 16 14.40 -59.61 -18.39
CA LEU A 16 13.39 -58.88 -17.60
C LEU A 16 13.95 -57.59 -17.02
N GLY A 17 15.21 -57.60 -16.56
CA GLY A 17 15.91 -56.40 -16.10
C GLY A 17 16.10 -55.37 -17.21
N LEU A 18 16.53 -55.80 -18.40
CA LEU A 18 16.65 -54.93 -19.58
C LEU A 18 15.30 -54.35 -20.02
N LEU A 19 14.24 -55.17 -20.06
CA LEU A 19 12.89 -54.72 -20.38
C LEU A 19 12.37 -53.72 -19.34
N ALA A 20 12.62 -53.97 -18.05
CA ALA A 20 12.26 -53.04 -16.99
C ALA A 20 13.04 -51.71 -17.10
N MET A 21 14.33 -51.74 -17.43
CA MET A 21 15.12 -50.54 -17.68
C MET A 21 14.63 -49.77 -18.92
N ALA A 22 14.29 -50.48 -20.00
CA ALA A 22 13.74 -49.87 -21.20
C ALA A 22 12.37 -49.23 -20.94
N ALA A 23 11.49 -49.91 -20.19
CA ALA A 23 10.19 -49.38 -19.78
C ALA A 23 10.33 -48.17 -18.84
N ALA A 24 11.26 -48.22 -17.88
CA ALA A 24 11.56 -47.10 -17.00
C ALA A 24 12.15 -45.91 -17.78
N GLY A 25 13.05 -46.17 -18.72
CA GLY A 25 13.63 -45.17 -19.62
C GLY A 25 12.56 -44.54 -20.52
N GLY A 26 11.69 -45.34 -21.12
CA GLY A 26 10.55 -44.89 -21.93
C GLY A 26 9.55 -44.07 -21.12
N GLY A 27 9.24 -44.49 -19.89
CA GLY A 27 8.38 -43.72 -18.97
C GLY A 27 9.01 -42.38 -18.57
N LEU A 28 10.32 -42.35 -18.30
CA LEU A 28 11.04 -41.12 -17.99
C LEU A 28 11.09 -40.18 -19.21
N TYR A 29 11.35 -40.72 -20.40
CA TYR A 29 11.30 -39.99 -21.67
C TYR A 29 9.91 -39.40 -21.91
N TYR A 30 8.84 -40.18 -21.72
CA TYR A 30 7.47 -39.69 -21.83
C TYR A 30 7.21 -38.53 -20.86
N LEU A 31 7.64 -38.63 -19.60
CA LEU A 31 7.44 -37.59 -18.59
C LEU A 31 8.28 -36.33 -18.82
N ILE A 32 9.44 -36.43 -19.49
CA ILE A 32 10.34 -35.28 -19.71
C ILE A 32 10.02 -34.59 -21.03
N VAL A 33 9.85 -35.37 -22.10
CA VAL A 33 9.81 -34.88 -23.48
C VAL A 33 8.37 -34.73 -23.97
N ILE A 34 7.56 -35.79 -23.84
CA ILE A 34 6.21 -35.83 -24.45
C ILE A 34 5.18 -35.09 -23.58
N ASN A 35 5.25 -35.26 -22.26
CA ASN A 35 4.31 -34.67 -21.32
C ASN A 35 5.05 -33.99 -20.14
N PRO A 36 5.75 -32.88 -20.40
CA PRO A 36 6.47 -32.13 -19.36
C PRO A 36 5.53 -31.46 -18.34
N GLY A 37 4.25 -31.30 -18.70
CA GLY A 37 3.22 -30.64 -17.91
C GLY A 37 3.28 -29.10 -17.98
N PRO A 38 2.19 -28.40 -17.61
CA PRO A 38 2.02 -26.97 -17.83
C PRO A 38 2.99 -26.10 -17.02
N LYS A 39 3.62 -26.66 -15.98
CA LYS A 39 4.57 -25.93 -15.13
C LYS A 39 5.92 -25.67 -15.82
N ILE A 40 6.25 -26.40 -16.88
CA ILE A 40 7.51 -26.22 -17.62
C ILE A 40 7.37 -25.13 -18.69
N GLU A 41 6.14 -24.75 -19.05
CA GLU A 41 5.89 -23.69 -20.02
C GLU A 41 6.50 -22.36 -19.56
N GLN A 42 7.07 -21.63 -20.53
CA GLN A 42 7.77 -20.38 -20.25
C GLN A 42 6.84 -19.33 -19.65
N SER A 43 5.57 -19.28 -20.07
CA SER A 43 4.53 -18.40 -19.52
C SER A 43 4.31 -18.64 -18.02
N TYR A 44 4.23 -19.92 -17.62
CA TYR A 44 4.12 -20.29 -16.21
C TYR A 44 5.37 -19.90 -15.42
N ILE A 45 6.56 -20.23 -15.93
CA ILE A 45 7.82 -19.90 -15.27
C ILE A 45 7.97 -18.37 -15.13
N GLN A 46 7.63 -17.60 -16.16
CA GLN A 46 7.64 -16.13 -16.10
C GLN A 46 6.62 -15.57 -15.11
N SER A 47 5.44 -16.17 -14.98
CA SER A 47 4.48 -15.79 -13.93
C SER A 47 5.04 -16.06 -12.52
N VAL A 48 5.80 -17.14 -12.35
CA VAL A 48 6.49 -17.48 -11.09
C VAL A 48 7.65 -16.54 -10.83
N LEU A 49 8.36 -16.09 -11.87
CA LEU A 49 9.48 -15.15 -11.84
C LEU A 49 9.03 -13.67 -11.92
N GLY A 50 7.72 -13.43 -11.84
CA GLY A 50 7.08 -12.16 -12.20
C GLY A 50 7.77 -10.89 -11.69
N ARG A 51 7.75 -9.87 -12.53
CA ARG A 51 8.34 -8.54 -12.30
C ARG A 51 7.40 -7.69 -11.45
N GLU A 52 7.95 -6.95 -10.49
CA GLU A 52 7.18 -5.91 -9.80
C GLU A 52 6.69 -4.86 -10.80
N SER A 53 5.46 -4.36 -10.60
CA SER A 53 4.91 -3.30 -11.43
C SER A 53 5.12 -1.96 -10.74
N PRO A 54 6.05 -1.12 -11.24
CA PRO A 54 6.29 0.20 -10.67
C PRO A 54 5.13 1.15 -10.89
N VAL A 55 4.86 1.97 -9.88
CA VAL A 55 3.85 3.03 -9.86
C VAL A 55 4.56 4.37 -9.78
N TYR A 56 4.25 5.26 -10.72
CA TYR A 56 4.89 6.56 -10.89
C TYR A 56 3.93 7.72 -10.63
N TYR A 57 4.49 8.87 -10.30
CA TYR A 57 3.78 10.15 -10.36
C TYR A 57 3.41 10.49 -11.81
N ARG A 58 2.72 11.60 -12.00
CA ARG A 58 2.20 12.07 -13.28
C ARG A 58 3.29 12.30 -14.35
N ASP A 59 4.47 12.68 -13.92
CA ASP A 59 5.67 12.84 -14.75
C ASP A 59 6.12 11.53 -15.41
N GLY A 60 5.77 10.39 -14.78
CA GLY A 60 6.20 9.07 -15.17
C GLY A 60 7.65 8.74 -14.80
N GLU A 61 8.44 9.66 -14.26
CA GLU A 61 9.86 9.43 -13.95
C GLU A 61 10.02 9.01 -12.48
N GLU A 62 9.37 9.73 -11.57
CA GLU A 62 9.47 9.53 -10.14
C GLU A 62 8.57 8.41 -9.65
N LYS A 63 9.14 7.44 -8.93
CA LYS A 63 8.41 6.29 -8.39
C LYS A 63 7.71 6.65 -7.09
N ILE A 64 6.40 6.43 -7.04
CA ILE A 64 5.59 6.42 -5.82
C ILE A 64 5.85 5.13 -5.04
N GLY A 65 5.88 4.02 -5.75
CA GLY A 65 5.83 2.68 -5.16
C GLY A 65 5.98 1.57 -6.18
N VAL A 66 5.89 0.34 -5.70
CA VAL A 66 5.79 -0.86 -6.55
C VAL A 66 4.64 -1.74 -6.05
N LEU A 67 3.91 -2.35 -6.98
CA LEU A 67 2.96 -3.42 -6.67
C LEU A 67 3.66 -4.76 -6.77
N PHE A 68 3.51 -5.58 -5.73
CA PHE A 68 4.17 -6.88 -5.61
C PHE A 68 3.29 -7.89 -4.86
N GLN A 69 3.35 -9.16 -5.26
CA GLN A 69 2.70 -10.25 -4.52
C GLN A 69 3.59 -10.77 -3.38
N GLY A 70 3.66 -10.00 -2.30
CA GLY A 70 4.25 -10.40 -1.02
C GLY A 70 5.79 -10.52 -0.96
N THR A 71 6.52 -10.41 -2.07
CA THR A 71 8.00 -10.33 -2.11
C THR A 71 8.50 -9.43 -3.23
N HIS A 72 9.57 -8.65 -3.01
CA HIS A 72 10.16 -7.81 -4.06
C HIS A 72 10.92 -8.61 -5.12
N ARG A 73 10.84 -8.20 -6.40
CA ARG A 73 11.40 -8.93 -7.56
C ARG A 73 11.77 -7.99 -8.73
N GLN A 74 13.05 -8.00 -9.11
CA GLN A 74 13.56 -7.36 -10.32
C GLN A 74 14.14 -8.43 -11.24
N TYR A 75 13.45 -8.73 -12.34
CA TYR A 75 13.87 -9.79 -13.26
C TYR A 75 14.88 -9.27 -14.29
N LEU A 76 16.05 -9.91 -14.32
CA LEU A 76 17.17 -9.65 -15.23
C LEU A 76 17.22 -10.72 -16.31
N SER A 77 17.34 -10.33 -17.58
CA SER A 77 17.69 -11.30 -18.62
C SER A 77 19.16 -11.72 -18.50
N TYR A 78 19.54 -12.86 -19.06
CA TYR A 78 20.91 -13.39 -18.96
C TYR A 78 21.98 -12.35 -19.38
N GLU A 79 21.69 -11.53 -20.39
CA GLU A 79 22.60 -10.51 -20.92
C GLU A 79 22.80 -9.33 -19.96
N GLN A 80 21.83 -9.07 -19.08
CA GLN A 80 21.88 -8.00 -18.09
C GLN A 80 22.62 -8.43 -16.81
N ILE A 81 22.97 -9.71 -16.69
CA ILE A 81 23.64 -10.24 -15.51
C ILE A 81 25.15 -10.03 -15.66
N PRO A 82 25.84 -9.45 -14.66
CA PRO A 82 27.29 -9.31 -14.69
C PRO A 82 27.99 -10.66 -14.88
N LYS A 83 28.94 -10.72 -15.82
CA LYS A 83 29.74 -11.93 -16.08
C LYS A 83 30.50 -12.39 -14.82
N ASP A 84 30.98 -11.44 -14.04
CA ASP A 84 31.66 -11.71 -12.77
C ASP A 84 30.74 -12.42 -11.77
N PHE A 85 29.45 -12.06 -11.73
CA PHE A 85 28.48 -12.74 -10.89
C PHE A 85 28.17 -14.16 -11.38
N ILE A 86 28.01 -14.35 -12.69
CA ILE A 86 27.82 -15.68 -13.30
C ILE A 86 28.99 -16.59 -12.92
N ASN A 87 30.23 -16.12 -13.14
CA ASN A 87 31.44 -16.87 -12.84
C ASN A 87 31.56 -17.18 -11.34
N ALA A 88 31.27 -16.19 -10.48
CA ALA A 88 31.30 -16.38 -9.04
C ALA A 88 30.28 -17.42 -8.57
N LEU A 89 29.07 -17.39 -9.11
CA LEU A 89 28.00 -18.32 -8.74
C LEU A 89 28.31 -19.75 -9.21
N VAL A 90 28.74 -19.90 -10.46
CA VAL A 90 29.13 -21.20 -11.03
C VAL A 90 30.31 -21.78 -10.25
N ALA A 91 31.37 -20.99 -9.99
CA ALA A 91 32.52 -21.46 -9.21
C ALA A 91 32.15 -21.87 -7.77
N ALA A 92 31.24 -21.13 -7.13
CA ALA A 92 30.85 -21.35 -5.74
C ALA A 92 29.92 -22.55 -5.54
N GLU A 93 28.95 -22.75 -6.45
CA GLU A 93 27.85 -23.70 -6.28
C GLU A 93 27.98 -24.94 -7.18
N ASP A 94 28.43 -24.82 -8.43
CA ASP A 94 28.42 -25.90 -9.42
C ASP A 94 29.45 -25.65 -10.56
N ASP A 95 30.72 -26.01 -10.31
CA ASP A 95 31.84 -25.70 -11.22
C ASP A 95 31.85 -26.50 -12.53
N GLN A 96 30.92 -27.46 -12.69
CA GLN A 96 30.70 -28.23 -13.91
C GLN A 96 29.32 -27.94 -14.53
N PHE A 97 28.64 -26.86 -14.12
CA PHE A 97 27.27 -26.54 -14.52
C PHE A 97 27.01 -26.64 -16.03
N PHE A 98 27.93 -26.14 -16.84
CA PHE A 98 27.80 -26.14 -18.31
C PHE A 98 28.13 -27.48 -18.97
N HIS A 99 28.68 -28.45 -18.23
CA HIS A 99 29.17 -29.73 -18.78
C HIS A 99 28.32 -30.95 -18.40
N HIS A 100 27.45 -30.85 -17.38
CA HIS A 100 26.54 -31.94 -16.99
C HIS A 100 25.10 -31.69 -17.44
N PHE A 101 24.25 -32.71 -17.45
CA PHE A 101 22.82 -32.60 -17.78
C PHE A 101 21.96 -32.78 -16.52
N GLY A 102 21.70 -31.68 -15.80
CA GLY A 102 20.86 -31.64 -14.60
C GLY A 102 21.49 -32.24 -13.34
N VAL A 103 22.40 -33.20 -13.45
CA VAL A 103 23.05 -33.90 -12.34
C VAL A 103 24.54 -34.08 -12.59
N ASP A 104 25.35 -33.66 -11.62
CA ASP A 104 26.79 -33.92 -11.60
C ASP A 104 27.07 -35.27 -10.90
N ILE A 105 27.14 -36.35 -11.69
CA ILE A 105 27.42 -37.70 -11.18
C ILE A 105 28.81 -37.79 -10.51
N PRO A 106 29.91 -37.33 -11.16
CA PRO A 106 31.22 -37.26 -10.50
C PRO A 106 31.21 -36.45 -9.19
N GLY A 107 30.51 -35.32 -9.17
CA GLY A 107 30.38 -34.48 -7.97
C GLY A 107 29.62 -35.15 -6.84
N ILE A 108 28.55 -35.89 -7.15
CA ILE A 108 27.79 -36.67 -6.15
C ILE A 108 28.67 -37.76 -5.53
N ILE A 109 29.39 -38.52 -6.34
CA ILE A 109 30.28 -39.59 -5.86
C ILE A 109 31.39 -38.98 -4.97
N ARG A 110 31.99 -37.87 -5.41
CA ARG A 110 33.01 -37.14 -4.64
C ARG A 110 32.46 -36.67 -3.28
N ALA A 111 31.29 -36.03 -3.29
CA ALA A 111 30.64 -35.54 -2.08
C ALA A 111 30.27 -36.69 -1.12
N MET A 112 29.84 -37.84 -1.65
CA MET A 112 29.54 -39.04 -0.86
C MET A 112 30.78 -39.55 -0.13
N ILE A 113 31.91 -39.70 -0.83
CA ILE A 113 33.18 -40.15 -0.23
C ILE A 113 33.64 -39.19 0.87
N VAL A 114 33.56 -37.87 0.64
CA VAL A 114 33.93 -36.84 1.61
C VAL A 114 33.03 -36.89 2.85
N ASN A 115 31.72 -37.03 2.66
CA ASN A 115 30.76 -37.09 3.77
C ASN A 115 30.91 -38.34 4.62
N ILE A 116 31.22 -39.49 4.00
CA ILE A 116 31.53 -40.74 4.72
C ILE A 116 32.79 -40.57 5.57
N LYS A 117 33.87 -40.02 4.99
CA LYS A 117 35.13 -39.75 5.73
C LYS A 117 34.95 -38.78 6.89
N ALA A 118 34.08 -37.79 6.75
CA ALA A 118 33.86 -36.76 7.76
C ALA A 118 32.82 -37.14 8.84
N GLY A 119 32.11 -38.27 8.70
CA GLY A 119 31.04 -38.68 9.61
C GLY A 119 29.83 -37.73 9.67
N ARG A 120 29.79 -36.71 8.81
CA ARG A 120 28.73 -35.71 8.73
C ARG A 120 28.64 -35.15 7.31
N VAL A 121 27.51 -34.53 6.97
CA VAL A 121 27.36 -33.86 5.68
C VAL A 121 28.23 -32.59 5.65
N VAL A 122 29.34 -32.63 4.93
CA VAL A 122 30.29 -31.53 4.74
C VAL A 122 30.10 -30.89 3.35
N GLN A 123 29.88 -31.70 2.32
CA GLN A 123 29.70 -31.25 0.94
C GLN A 123 28.31 -31.63 0.42
N GLY A 124 27.65 -30.69 -0.25
CA GLY A 124 26.37 -30.92 -0.93
C GLY A 124 26.61 -31.36 -2.37
N GLY A 125 25.78 -32.26 -2.90
CA GLY A 125 25.83 -32.75 -4.29
C GLY A 125 24.64 -32.32 -5.15
N SER A 126 24.01 -31.18 -4.86
CA SER A 126 22.89 -30.66 -5.67
C SER A 126 23.39 -29.61 -6.65
N THR A 127 23.04 -29.76 -7.92
CA THR A 127 23.42 -28.88 -9.04
C THR A 127 22.59 -27.59 -9.06
N LEU A 128 23.04 -26.57 -9.79
CA LEU A 128 22.27 -25.34 -9.97
C LEU A 128 20.90 -25.61 -10.61
N THR A 129 20.80 -26.55 -11.55
CA THR A 129 19.52 -26.96 -12.15
C THR A 129 18.56 -27.55 -11.12
N GLN A 130 19.04 -28.43 -10.23
CA GLN A 130 18.21 -28.96 -9.14
C GLN A 130 17.74 -27.87 -8.19
N GLN A 131 18.63 -26.93 -7.85
CA GLN A 131 18.26 -25.81 -7.00
C GLN A 131 17.24 -24.88 -7.71
N THR A 132 17.35 -24.70 -9.02
CA THR A 132 16.38 -23.93 -9.84
C THR A 132 15.01 -24.59 -9.82
N ALA A 133 14.94 -25.90 -10.10
CA ALA A 133 13.69 -26.67 -10.03
C ALA A 133 13.05 -26.58 -8.64
N LYS A 134 13.86 -26.70 -7.57
CA LYS A 134 13.40 -26.57 -6.18
C LYS A 134 12.80 -25.18 -5.90
N ASN A 135 13.41 -24.12 -6.43
CA ASN A 135 13.01 -22.74 -6.18
C ASN A 135 11.78 -22.31 -7.02
N LEU A 136 11.68 -22.75 -8.27
CA LEU A 136 10.53 -22.48 -9.15
C LEU A 136 9.27 -23.25 -8.71
N PHE A 137 9.40 -24.53 -8.39
CA PHE A 137 8.23 -25.41 -8.20
C PHE A 137 7.82 -25.63 -6.74
N LYS A 138 8.44 -24.90 -5.79
CA LYS A 138 8.20 -24.91 -4.34
C LYS A 138 8.02 -26.32 -3.72
N ARG A 139 8.99 -26.73 -2.91
CA ARG A 139 8.96 -28.04 -2.24
C ARG A 139 7.95 -28.06 -1.07
N GLU A 140 6.88 -28.84 -1.19
CA GLU A 140 5.84 -29.00 -0.15
C GLU A 140 6.29 -29.81 1.09
N SER A 141 7.30 -30.69 0.97
CA SER A 141 7.77 -31.52 2.11
C SER A 141 9.23 -31.96 1.99
N ARG A 142 9.88 -32.25 3.13
CA ARG A 142 11.25 -32.83 3.17
C ARG A 142 11.24 -34.36 3.02
N SER A 143 10.57 -34.90 2.01
CA SER A 143 10.52 -36.35 1.73
C SER A 143 11.46 -36.79 0.59
N PHE A 144 11.82 -38.08 0.55
CA PHE A 144 12.57 -38.68 -0.57
C PHE A 144 11.80 -38.55 -1.89
N LYS A 145 10.47 -38.77 -1.86
CA LYS A 145 9.56 -38.54 -3.00
C LYS A 145 9.63 -37.10 -3.52
N ALA A 146 9.76 -36.11 -2.63
CA ALA A 146 9.92 -34.71 -3.05
C ALA A 146 11.27 -34.46 -3.73
N LYS A 147 12.35 -35.13 -3.28
CA LYS A 147 13.68 -35.02 -3.93
C LYS A 147 13.70 -35.70 -5.31
N LEU A 148 12.97 -36.81 -5.49
CA LEU A 148 12.81 -37.43 -6.81
C LEU A 148 12.00 -36.54 -7.77
N ARG A 149 10.95 -35.86 -7.28
CA ARG A 149 10.22 -34.86 -8.07
C ARG A 149 11.11 -33.69 -8.48
N GLU A 150 11.93 -33.17 -7.57
CA GLU A 150 12.92 -32.11 -7.86
C GLU A 150 13.88 -32.54 -8.98
N LEU A 151 14.34 -33.79 -8.94
CA LEU A 151 15.20 -34.36 -9.98
C LEU A 151 14.49 -34.46 -11.34
N LEU A 152 13.24 -34.93 -11.37
CA LEU A 152 12.43 -34.97 -12.59
C LEU A 152 12.23 -33.58 -13.20
N TYR A 153 11.92 -32.57 -12.38
CA TYR A 153 11.80 -31.18 -12.84
C TYR A 153 13.13 -30.60 -13.31
N ALA A 154 14.26 -30.99 -12.71
CA ALA A 154 15.57 -30.58 -13.18
C ALA A 154 15.85 -31.13 -14.60
N PHE A 155 15.55 -32.40 -14.86
CA PHE A 155 15.69 -32.96 -16.21
C PHE A 155 14.72 -32.33 -17.22
N ARG A 156 13.50 -32.00 -16.81
CA ARG A 156 12.57 -31.24 -17.65
C ARG A 156 13.12 -29.87 -18.02
N LEU A 157 13.68 -29.13 -17.06
CA LEU A 157 14.29 -27.83 -17.34
C LEU A 157 15.47 -27.96 -18.31
N GLU A 158 16.36 -28.94 -18.12
CA GLU A 158 17.53 -29.17 -18.99
C GLU A 158 17.19 -29.59 -20.41
N TYR A 159 16.08 -30.30 -20.60
CA TYR A 159 15.64 -30.70 -21.93
C TYR A 159 15.00 -29.53 -22.70
N HIS A 160 14.22 -28.69 -22.01
CA HIS A 160 13.42 -27.64 -22.65
C HIS A 160 14.11 -26.27 -22.69
N TYR A 161 15.15 -26.04 -21.90
CA TYR A 161 15.83 -24.74 -21.80
C TYR A 161 17.35 -24.87 -21.87
N PRO A 162 18.04 -23.94 -22.55
CA PRO A 162 19.49 -23.90 -22.54
C PRO A 162 20.04 -23.51 -21.16
N LYS A 163 21.32 -23.82 -20.91
CA LYS A 163 21.98 -23.62 -19.61
C LYS A 163 21.92 -22.18 -19.12
N GLU A 164 22.11 -21.24 -20.03
CA GLU A 164 22.02 -19.80 -19.82
C GLU A 164 20.63 -19.43 -19.26
N LYS A 165 19.57 -20.01 -19.83
CA LYS A 165 18.20 -19.73 -19.41
C LYS A 165 17.87 -20.33 -18.04
N ILE A 166 18.38 -21.53 -17.76
CA ILE A 166 18.25 -22.14 -16.42
C ILE A 166 18.97 -21.29 -15.38
N LEU A 167 20.16 -20.77 -15.71
CA LEU A 167 20.89 -19.86 -14.85
C LEU A 167 20.14 -18.54 -14.63
N GLU A 168 19.56 -17.97 -15.69
CA GLU A 168 18.68 -16.79 -15.60
C GLU A 168 17.53 -17.02 -14.63
N PHE A 169 16.84 -18.17 -14.71
CA PHE A 169 15.77 -18.52 -13.77
C PHE A 169 16.27 -18.63 -12.33
N TYR A 170 17.44 -19.23 -12.11
CA TYR A 170 18.03 -19.34 -10.78
C TYR A 170 18.34 -17.96 -10.17
N ILE A 171 19.02 -17.12 -10.95
CA ILE A 171 19.53 -15.81 -10.52
C ILE A 171 18.39 -14.86 -10.17
N ASN A 172 17.23 -15.01 -10.81
CA ASN A 172 16.05 -14.20 -10.49
C ASN A 172 15.22 -14.73 -9.32
N GLN A 173 15.49 -15.93 -8.81
CA GLN A 173 14.61 -16.61 -7.85
C GLN A 173 15.24 -16.89 -6.48
N PHE A 174 16.57 -16.83 -6.33
CA PHE A 174 17.19 -17.13 -5.04
C PHE A 174 16.75 -16.14 -3.95
N PHE A 175 16.57 -16.62 -2.72
CA PHE A 175 16.00 -15.82 -1.64
C PHE A 175 16.99 -14.81 -1.03
N VAL A 176 16.54 -13.58 -0.82
CA VAL A 176 17.31 -12.49 -0.19
C VAL A 176 16.62 -12.05 1.11
N SER A 177 17.10 -12.58 2.24
CA SER A 177 16.84 -12.16 3.65
C SER A 177 15.57 -11.33 3.95
N GLY A 178 14.38 -11.78 3.53
CA GLY A 178 13.10 -11.12 3.81
C GLY A 178 12.81 -9.86 2.98
N ASN A 179 13.67 -9.50 2.03
CA ASN A 179 13.51 -8.33 1.17
C ASN A 179 13.13 -8.70 -0.27
N GLY A 180 13.07 -9.98 -0.64
CA GLY A 180 12.67 -10.40 -1.98
C GLY A 180 13.51 -11.54 -2.53
N HIS A 181 13.55 -11.64 -3.86
CA HIS A 181 14.25 -12.68 -4.59
C HIS A 181 15.12 -12.12 -5.72
N GLY A 182 16.27 -12.75 -5.93
CA GLY A 182 17.16 -12.56 -7.07
C GLY A 182 18.28 -11.54 -6.91
N LEU A 183 19.14 -11.45 -7.93
CA LEU A 183 20.33 -10.61 -7.94
C LEU A 183 20.01 -9.11 -7.88
N GLY A 184 19.00 -8.62 -8.61
CA GLY A 184 18.60 -7.20 -8.56
C GLY A 184 18.25 -6.76 -7.15
N VAL A 185 17.44 -7.56 -6.45
CA VAL A 185 17.10 -7.32 -5.05
C VAL A 185 18.33 -7.40 -4.15
N ALA A 186 19.24 -8.35 -4.39
CA ALA A 186 20.45 -8.49 -3.58
C ALA A 186 21.41 -7.30 -3.75
N ALA A 187 21.62 -6.82 -4.98
CA ALA A 187 22.48 -5.68 -5.30
C ALA A 187 22.00 -4.43 -4.57
N ARG A 188 20.71 -4.11 -4.71
CA ARG A 188 20.09 -2.97 -4.02
C ARG A 188 20.09 -3.16 -2.51
N TYR A 189 19.77 -4.36 -2.00
CA TYR A 189 19.70 -4.61 -0.57
C TYR A 189 21.07 -4.50 0.14
N TYR A 190 22.13 -5.06 -0.44
CA TYR A 190 23.44 -5.11 0.21
C TYR A 190 24.32 -3.88 -0.05
N PHE A 191 24.17 -3.25 -1.22
CA PHE A 191 25.10 -2.23 -1.71
C PHE A 191 24.42 -0.95 -2.23
N ASP A 192 23.09 -0.90 -2.30
CA ASP A 192 22.30 0.19 -2.89
C ASP A 192 22.60 0.46 -4.38
N LYS A 193 23.05 -0.57 -5.09
CA LYS A 193 23.50 -0.54 -6.49
C LYS A 193 22.56 -1.31 -7.42
N GLU A 194 22.60 -0.98 -8.70
CA GLU A 194 22.09 -1.87 -9.76
C GLU A 194 23.08 -3.03 -10.02
N PRO A 195 22.62 -4.16 -10.59
CA PRO A 195 23.46 -5.34 -10.80
C PRO A 195 24.74 -5.08 -11.59
N ASP A 196 24.66 -4.25 -12.64
CA ASP A 196 25.77 -3.88 -13.53
C ASP A 196 26.83 -3.00 -12.85
N GLU A 197 26.50 -2.35 -11.73
CA GLU A 197 27.42 -1.55 -10.93
C GLU A 197 28.19 -2.37 -9.87
N LEU A 198 27.91 -3.67 -9.75
CA LEU A 198 28.54 -4.54 -8.77
C LEU A 198 30.00 -4.81 -9.14
N THR A 199 30.88 -4.64 -8.15
CA THR A 199 32.29 -5.04 -8.25
C THR A 199 32.45 -6.56 -8.19
N LEU A 200 33.60 -7.07 -8.63
CA LEU A 200 33.96 -8.49 -8.55
C LEU A 200 33.84 -9.05 -7.11
N LEU A 201 34.27 -8.28 -6.11
CA LEU A 201 34.19 -8.67 -4.70
C LEU A 201 32.74 -8.74 -4.20
N GLU A 202 31.90 -7.76 -4.57
CA GLU A 202 30.48 -7.75 -4.24
C GLU A 202 29.73 -8.91 -4.92
N CYS A 203 30.06 -9.20 -6.18
CA CYS A 203 29.56 -10.38 -6.90
C CYS A 203 29.91 -11.69 -6.18
N ALA A 204 31.18 -11.85 -5.79
CA ALA A 204 31.66 -13.02 -5.06
C ALA A 204 30.97 -13.18 -3.70
N PHE A 205 30.72 -12.09 -3.00
CA PHE A 205 29.95 -12.09 -1.76
C PHE A 205 28.50 -12.55 -1.99
N ILE A 206 27.77 -11.93 -2.92
CA ILE A 206 26.36 -12.27 -3.16
C ILE A 206 26.25 -13.75 -3.54
N ALA A 207 27.07 -14.21 -4.50
CA ALA A 207 27.11 -15.60 -4.93
C ALA A 207 27.42 -16.56 -3.76
N GLY A 208 28.43 -16.24 -2.95
CA GLY A 208 28.81 -17.04 -1.79
C GLY A 208 27.76 -17.07 -0.68
N SER A 209 26.89 -16.05 -0.61
CA SER A 209 25.87 -15.89 0.42
C SER A 209 24.59 -16.68 0.16
N VAL A 210 24.29 -17.04 -1.10
CA VAL A 210 23.01 -17.65 -1.54
C VAL A 210 22.61 -18.86 -0.69
N LYS A 211 23.58 -19.71 -0.32
CA LYS A 211 23.33 -20.91 0.50
C LYS A 211 22.87 -20.60 1.93
N ARG A 212 23.33 -19.50 2.53
CA ARG A 212 22.98 -19.09 3.91
C ARG A 212 22.91 -17.56 4.03
N PRO A 213 21.92 -16.89 3.42
CA PRO A 213 21.89 -15.43 3.31
C PRO A 213 21.95 -14.73 4.68
N ASN A 214 21.10 -15.19 5.62
CA ASN A 214 21.04 -14.63 6.98
C ASN A 214 22.33 -14.84 7.80
N TYR A 215 23.20 -15.78 7.44
CA TYR A 215 24.42 -16.07 8.22
C TYR A 215 25.52 -15.03 7.98
N TYR A 216 25.61 -14.54 6.74
CA TYR A 216 26.59 -13.56 6.29
C TYR A 216 26.05 -12.12 6.33
N ASN A 217 24.73 -11.96 6.46
CA ASN A 217 24.08 -10.65 6.44
C ASN A 217 24.25 -9.87 7.77
N PRO A 218 24.95 -8.71 7.76
CA PRO A 218 25.14 -7.89 8.95
C PRO A 218 23.87 -7.15 9.40
N PHE A 219 22.96 -6.81 8.48
CA PHE A 219 21.74 -6.03 8.77
C PHE A 219 20.68 -6.79 9.56
N THR A 220 20.81 -8.12 9.67
CA THR A 220 19.88 -8.97 10.45
C THR A 220 20.29 -9.11 11.92
N LYS A 221 21.43 -8.56 12.31
CA LYS A 221 22.00 -8.73 13.65
C LYS A 221 21.52 -7.63 14.58
N LYS A 222 21.17 -8.02 15.81
CA LYS A 222 20.64 -7.10 16.84
C LYS A 222 21.71 -6.29 17.56
N THR A 223 22.97 -6.75 17.54
CA THR A 223 24.09 -6.13 18.25
C THR A 223 25.24 -5.86 17.29
N GLU A 224 26.00 -4.79 17.54
CA GLU A 224 27.11 -4.38 16.68
C GLU A 224 28.21 -5.46 16.62
N ALA A 225 28.54 -6.08 17.77
CA ALA A 225 29.50 -7.18 17.81
C ALA A 225 29.07 -8.40 16.97
N ALA A 226 27.75 -8.66 16.84
CA ALA A 226 27.25 -9.73 16.00
C ALA A 226 27.25 -9.34 14.51
N ALA A 227 27.01 -8.06 14.20
CA ALA A 227 27.12 -7.51 12.85
C ALA A 227 28.57 -7.57 12.34
N GLU A 228 29.53 -7.19 13.17
CA GLU A 228 30.96 -7.24 12.85
C GLU A 228 31.45 -8.67 12.58
N ARG A 229 31.04 -9.64 13.42
CA ARG A 229 31.30 -11.06 13.15
C ARG A 229 30.65 -11.52 11.84
N ALA A 230 29.53 -10.95 11.43
CA ALA A 230 28.89 -11.29 10.15
C ALA A 230 29.70 -10.74 8.96
N ARG A 231 30.23 -9.51 9.06
CA ARG A 231 31.11 -8.90 8.05
C ARG A 231 32.38 -9.74 7.83
N LYS A 232 33.07 -10.11 8.91
CA LYS A 232 34.26 -11.01 8.82
C LYS A 232 33.96 -12.35 8.15
N ARG A 233 32.77 -12.91 8.41
CA ARG A 233 32.34 -14.15 7.73
C ARG A 233 31.98 -13.93 6.27
N ALA A 234 31.41 -12.78 5.94
CA ALA A 234 31.11 -12.37 4.57
C ALA A 234 32.40 -12.23 3.76
N GLU A 235 33.40 -11.53 4.29
CA GLU A 235 34.73 -11.38 3.69
C GLU A 235 35.40 -12.74 3.48
N ALA A 236 35.47 -13.58 4.52
CA ALA A 236 36.04 -14.92 4.40
C ALA A 236 35.32 -15.78 3.35
N ARG A 237 33.99 -15.61 3.22
CA ARG A 237 33.20 -16.33 2.22
C ARG A 237 33.46 -15.80 0.81
N ALA A 238 33.54 -14.48 0.62
CA ALA A 238 33.87 -13.87 -0.67
C ALA A 238 35.29 -14.28 -1.12
N ALA A 239 36.27 -14.24 -0.20
CA ALA A 239 37.64 -14.69 -0.46
C ALA A 239 37.71 -16.16 -0.89
N TYR A 240 36.91 -17.04 -0.28
CA TYR A 240 36.78 -18.44 -0.71
C TYR A 240 36.27 -18.56 -2.15
N VAL A 241 35.26 -17.77 -2.52
CA VAL A 241 34.70 -17.78 -3.89
C VAL A 241 35.72 -17.25 -4.89
N LEU A 242 36.36 -16.12 -4.60
CA LEU A 242 37.43 -15.55 -5.43
C LEU A 242 38.59 -16.53 -5.64
N GLY A 243 39.03 -17.22 -4.57
CA GLY A 243 40.08 -18.22 -4.66
C GLY A 243 39.69 -19.42 -5.53
N LYS A 244 38.41 -19.80 -5.55
CA LYS A 244 37.88 -20.81 -6.45
C LYS A 244 37.83 -20.33 -7.90
N MET A 245 37.34 -19.11 -8.15
CA MET A 245 37.31 -18.50 -9.49
C MET A 245 38.71 -18.44 -10.10
N ARG A 246 39.71 -18.08 -9.29
CA ARG A 246 41.12 -18.04 -9.70
C ARG A 246 41.65 -19.42 -10.09
N LYS A 247 41.41 -20.46 -9.27
CA LYS A 247 41.81 -21.84 -9.56
C LYS A 247 41.18 -22.41 -10.84
N LEU A 248 39.99 -21.94 -11.18
CA LEU A 248 39.26 -22.32 -12.39
C LEU A 248 39.63 -21.43 -13.61
N GLY A 249 40.53 -20.47 -13.46
CA GLY A 249 40.95 -19.57 -14.54
C GLY A 249 39.90 -18.53 -14.94
N MET A 250 38.88 -18.29 -14.10
CA MET A 250 37.81 -17.32 -14.38
C MET A 250 38.21 -15.87 -14.08
N ILE A 251 39.26 -15.67 -13.28
CA ILE A 251 39.86 -14.36 -12.96
C ILE A 251 41.38 -14.47 -12.97
N SER A 252 42.06 -13.38 -13.32
CA SER A 252 43.53 -13.27 -13.27
C SER A 252 44.07 -13.12 -11.84
N GLU A 253 45.36 -13.42 -11.64
CA GLU A 253 46.03 -13.17 -10.34
C GLU A 253 45.99 -11.67 -9.95
N LEU A 254 46.03 -10.76 -10.92
CA LEU A 254 45.90 -9.32 -10.68
C LEU A 254 44.52 -8.96 -10.12
N GLN A 255 43.44 -9.42 -10.78
CA GLN A 255 42.07 -9.19 -10.33
C GLN A 255 41.82 -9.81 -8.96
N TYR A 256 42.39 -11.00 -8.71
CA TYR A 256 42.34 -11.65 -7.40
C TYR A 256 43.03 -10.79 -6.33
N GLY A 257 44.24 -10.30 -6.60
CA GLY A 257 44.97 -9.42 -5.68
C GLY A 257 44.22 -8.12 -5.36
N GLN A 258 43.66 -7.46 -6.38
CA GLN A 258 42.86 -6.24 -6.22
C GLN A 258 41.59 -6.49 -5.40
N ALA A 259 40.84 -7.57 -5.70
CA ALA A 259 39.62 -7.90 -4.99
C ALA A 259 39.88 -8.30 -3.52
N MET A 260 41.01 -8.95 -3.24
CA MET A 260 41.40 -9.33 -1.87
C MET A 260 41.91 -8.14 -1.03
N ALA A 261 42.38 -7.06 -1.67
CA ALA A 261 42.82 -5.84 -1.00
C ALA A 261 41.68 -4.85 -0.71
N ALA A 262 40.52 -5.04 -1.34
CA ALA A 262 39.35 -4.18 -1.16
C ALA A 262 38.45 -4.66 -0.02
N ASP A 263 37.86 -3.71 0.72
CA ASP A 263 36.88 -4.00 1.77
C ASP A 263 35.45 -4.07 1.23
N ILE A 264 34.63 -4.97 1.78
CA ILE A 264 33.21 -5.06 1.43
C ILE A 264 32.43 -3.97 2.17
N VAL A 265 32.13 -2.87 1.47
CA VAL A 265 31.35 -1.76 2.02
C VAL A 265 29.85 -2.04 1.89
N PHE A 266 29.24 -2.54 2.97
CA PHE A 266 27.79 -2.74 3.04
C PHE A 266 27.02 -1.41 3.14
N LYS A 267 26.22 -1.11 2.12
CA LYS A 267 25.29 0.03 2.10
C LYS A 267 23.86 -0.50 1.96
N ARG A 268 23.10 -0.48 3.06
CA ARG A 268 21.72 -0.99 3.05
C ARG A 268 20.84 -0.09 2.17
N GLY A 269 20.46 -0.57 0.98
CA GLY A 269 19.58 0.17 0.11
C GLY A 269 18.17 0.33 0.65
N LYS A 270 17.48 1.39 0.21
CA LYS A 270 16.14 1.76 0.65
C LYS A 270 15.09 0.92 -0.10
N MET A 271 14.78 -0.28 0.40
CA MET A 271 13.76 -1.17 -0.20
C MET A 271 12.33 -0.93 0.31
N SER A 272 12.11 0.07 1.18
CA SER A 272 10.77 0.34 1.74
C SER A 272 10.08 1.46 0.99
N TYR A 273 9.06 1.11 0.23
CA TYR A 273 8.02 2.08 -0.13
C TYR A 273 7.08 2.19 1.07
N ALA A 274 6.96 3.39 1.62
CA ALA A 274 6.09 3.65 2.76
C ALA A 274 4.65 3.24 2.40
N LEU A 275 3.90 2.66 3.35
CA LEU A 275 2.46 2.56 3.22
C LEU A 275 1.91 3.95 2.88
N ASN A 276 1.45 4.11 1.65
CA ASN A 276 1.00 5.38 1.10
C ASN A 276 -0.46 5.21 0.68
N THR A 277 -1.31 6.13 1.14
CA THR A 277 -2.74 6.18 0.80
C THR A 277 -3.00 6.24 -0.71
N VAL A 278 -2.04 6.76 -1.49
CA VAL A 278 -2.07 6.74 -2.96
C VAL A 278 -1.97 5.32 -3.50
N MET A 279 -1.09 4.49 -2.95
CA MET A 279 -0.92 3.09 -3.39
C MET A 279 -2.15 2.25 -3.10
N ASP A 280 -2.85 2.50 -2.00
CA ASP A 280 -4.12 1.83 -1.69
C ASP A 280 -5.20 2.19 -2.73
N LEU A 281 -5.26 3.45 -3.15
CA LEU A 281 -6.21 3.87 -4.19
C LEU A 281 -5.87 3.29 -5.56
N VAL A 282 -4.58 3.22 -5.92
CA VAL A 282 -4.13 2.57 -7.16
C VAL A 282 -4.55 1.10 -7.16
N LYS A 283 -4.39 0.39 -6.03
CA LYS A 283 -4.86 -0.99 -5.89
C LYS A 283 -6.38 -1.11 -6.02
N ASP A 284 -7.12 -0.25 -5.31
CA ASP A 284 -8.58 -0.23 -5.35
C ASP A 284 -9.09 0.05 -6.79
N GLY A 285 -8.44 0.96 -7.52
CA GLY A 285 -8.75 1.27 -8.92
C GLY A 285 -8.41 0.15 -9.89
N LEU A 286 -7.25 -0.50 -9.73
CA LEU A 286 -6.87 -1.65 -10.56
C LEU A 286 -7.76 -2.88 -10.34
N ALA A 287 -8.44 -2.96 -9.19
CA ALA A 287 -9.41 -4.00 -8.89
C ALA A 287 -10.79 -3.75 -9.52
N ASP A 288 -10.99 -2.64 -10.23
CA ASP A 288 -12.23 -2.39 -10.96
C ASP A 288 -12.45 -3.47 -12.05
N PRO A 289 -13.64 -4.08 -12.14
CA PRO A 289 -13.92 -5.13 -13.13
C PRO A 289 -13.69 -4.70 -14.58
N ALA A 290 -13.97 -3.44 -14.93
CA ALA A 290 -13.76 -2.94 -16.28
C ALA A 290 -12.27 -2.84 -16.61
N ILE A 291 -11.45 -2.38 -15.66
CA ILE A 291 -10.00 -2.30 -15.80
C ILE A 291 -9.38 -3.70 -15.84
N THR A 292 -9.83 -4.60 -14.96
CA THR A 292 -9.35 -5.99 -14.90
C THR A 292 -9.62 -6.71 -16.22
N ALA A 293 -10.85 -6.60 -16.76
CA ALA A 293 -11.19 -7.21 -18.05
C ALA A 293 -10.35 -6.66 -19.21
N ALA A 294 -10.09 -5.35 -19.22
CA ALA A 294 -9.22 -4.73 -20.23
C ALA A 294 -7.77 -5.23 -20.13
N LEU A 295 -7.24 -5.40 -18.91
CA LEU A 295 -5.89 -5.92 -18.67
C LEU A 295 -5.77 -7.39 -19.09
N GLU A 296 -6.76 -8.22 -18.77
CA GLU A 296 -6.78 -9.63 -19.16
C GLU A 296 -6.82 -9.81 -20.68
N GLN A 297 -7.60 -8.99 -21.39
CA GLN A 297 -7.62 -8.96 -22.86
C GLN A 297 -6.26 -8.62 -23.47
N ASN A 298 -5.41 -7.88 -22.75
CA ASN A 298 -4.05 -7.54 -23.15
C ASN A 298 -3.00 -8.50 -22.56
N GLY A 299 -3.41 -9.67 -22.07
CA GLY A 299 -2.51 -10.70 -21.56
C GLY A 299 -1.94 -10.43 -20.15
N ILE A 300 -2.48 -9.45 -19.42
CA ILE A 300 -2.08 -9.10 -18.06
C ILE A 300 -3.07 -9.72 -17.08
N SER A 301 -2.80 -10.96 -16.65
CA SER A 301 -3.62 -11.66 -15.66
C SER A 301 -3.38 -11.22 -14.22
N ASN A 302 -2.23 -10.59 -13.95
CA ASN A 302 -1.88 -10.14 -12.61
C ASN A 302 -0.96 -8.92 -12.64
N VAL A 303 -1.55 -7.76 -12.34
CA VAL A 303 -0.83 -6.48 -12.32
C VAL A 303 0.34 -6.47 -11.35
N SER A 304 0.29 -7.21 -10.25
CA SER A 304 1.36 -7.19 -9.24
C SER A 304 2.59 -8.01 -9.63
N THR A 305 2.55 -8.75 -10.74
CA THR A 305 3.64 -9.63 -11.20
C THR A 305 3.93 -9.51 -12.70
N SER A 306 3.25 -8.61 -13.39
CA SER A 306 3.35 -8.45 -14.85
C SER A 306 4.45 -7.48 -15.30
N GLY A 307 5.06 -6.73 -14.38
CA GLY A 307 6.11 -5.75 -14.71
C GLY A 307 5.61 -4.53 -15.48
N ILE A 308 4.31 -4.23 -15.42
CA ILE A 308 3.74 -3.09 -16.13
C ILE A 308 4.08 -1.78 -15.43
N ARG A 309 4.25 -0.72 -16.22
CA ARG A 309 4.45 0.64 -15.72
C ARG A 309 3.09 1.32 -15.51
N ILE A 310 2.81 1.70 -14.26
CA ILE A 310 1.56 2.38 -13.88
C ILE A 310 1.88 3.86 -13.66
N ILE A 311 1.35 4.73 -14.51
CA ILE A 311 1.51 6.19 -14.39
C ILE A 311 0.23 6.75 -13.80
N THR A 312 0.33 7.47 -12.68
CA THR A 312 -0.83 8.05 -12.00
C THR A 312 -1.09 9.49 -12.47
N THR A 313 -2.16 10.11 -11.96
CA THR A 313 -2.45 11.54 -12.18
C THR A 313 -1.93 12.44 -11.06
N VAL A 314 -1.33 11.83 -10.03
CA VAL A 314 -0.82 12.50 -8.82
C VAL A 314 0.46 13.24 -9.15
N ASP A 315 0.52 14.49 -8.74
CA ASP A 315 1.67 15.37 -8.87
C ASP A 315 2.50 15.35 -7.59
N GLN A 316 3.81 15.12 -7.71
CA GLN A 316 4.69 14.92 -6.55
C GLN A 316 4.76 16.17 -5.67
N ASP A 317 5.03 17.34 -6.27
CA ASP A 317 5.16 18.60 -5.53
C ASP A 317 3.84 19.00 -4.85
N LEU A 318 2.71 18.87 -5.55
CA LEU A 318 1.40 19.12 -4.94
C LEU A 318 1.09 18.11 -3.83
N GLN A 319 1.48 16.84 -3.99
CA GLN A 319 1.29 15.80 -2.98
C GLN A 319 2.07 16.13 -1.70
N GLU A 320 3.32 16.53 -1.82
CA GLU A 320 4.18 16.92 -0.70
C GLU A 320 3.65 18.18 -0.01
N LYS A 321 3.33 19.23 -0.78
CA LYS A 321 2.75 20.47 -0.25
C LYS A 321 1.40 20.24 0.45
N THR A 322 0.56 19.37 -0.10
CA THR A 322 -0.73 19.00 0.50
C THR A 322 -0.53 18.30 1.86
N LEU A 323 0.40 17.34 1.92
CA LEU A 323 0.71 16.65 3.18
C LEU A 323 1.30 17.62 4.20
N TYR A 324 2.26 18.45 3.79
CA TYR A 324 2.86 19.48 4.63
C TYR A 324 1.80 20.43 5.21
N ALA A 325 0.96 21.01 4.35
CA ALA A 325 -0.10 21.93 4.77
C ALA A 325 -1.07 21.25 5.74
N LEU A 326 -1.52 20.03 5.45
CA LEU A 326 -2.43 19.30 6.33
C LEU A 326 -1.83 19.10 7.72
N ARG A 327 -0.60 18.59 7.81
CA ARG A 327 0.09 18.34 9.09
C ARG A 327 0.30 19.63 9.89
N ARG A 328 0.79 20.66 9.20
CA ARG A 328 1.05 21.99 9.74
C ARG A 328 -0.22 22.60 10.35
N HIS A 329 -1.35 22.53 9.65
CA HIS A 329 -2.62 23.08 10.14
C HIS A 329 -3.26 22.22 11.24
N LEU A 330 -3.16 20.89 11.15
CA LEU A 330 -3.66 20.01 12.21
C LEU A 330 -2.95 20.24 13.54
N SER A 331 -1.64 20.47 13.51
CA SER A 331 -0.83 20.81 14.69
C SER A 331 -1.36 22.07 15.40
N VAL A 332 -1.46 23.19 14.67
CA VAL A 332 -1.96 24.46 15.21
C VAL A 332 -3.40 24.35 15.69
N LEU A 333 -4.26 23.65 14.94
CA LEU A 333 -5.66 23.45 15.34
C LEU A 333 -5.77 22.60 16.62
N ASP A 334 -4.91 21.58 16.79
CA ASP A 334 -4.88 20.77 18.01
C ASP A 334 -4.46 21.60 19.22
N VAL A 335 -3.49 22.52 19.06
CA VAL A 335 -3.12 23.49 20.11
C VAL A 335 -4.30 24.41 20.42
N GLN A 336 -4.93 24.99 19.41
CA GLN A 336 -6.03 25.95 19.62
C GLN A 336 -7.25 25.32 20.31
N LEU A 337 -7.49 24.02 20.12
CA LEU A 337 -8.63 23.31 20.70
C LEU A 337 -8.32 22.59 22.03
N ARG A 338 -7.05 22.24 22.27
CA ARG A 338 -6.65 21.36 23.39
C ARG A 338 -5.45 21.89 24.19
N GLY A 339 -4.98 23.09 23.92
CA GLY A 339 -3.83 23.71 24.59
C GLY A 339 -2.50 23.04 24.29
N TYR A 340 -1.47 23.44 25.04
CA TYR A 340 -0.12 22.86 25.02
C TYR A 340 0.36 22.67 26.47
N GLU A 341 -0.32 21.82 27.25
CA GLU A 341 0.12 21.51 28.61
C GLU A 341 1.25 20.47 28.58
N ARG A 342 2.40 20.80 29.16
CA ARG A 342 3.62 19.98 29.10
C ARG A 342 3.38 18.53 29.51
N GLU A 343 2.80 18.29 30.68
CA GLU A 343 2.60 16.94 31.23
C GLU A 343 1.73 16.07 30.32
N GLN A 344 0.66 16.65 29.77
CA GLN A 344 -0.21 15.96 28.83
C GLN A 344 0.52 15.65 27.53
N VAL A 345 1.24 16.62 26.96
CA VAL A 345 1.99 16.45 25.71
C VAL A 345 3.03 15.35 25.83
N GLN A 346 3.86 15.36 26.89
CA GLN A 346 4.88 14.34 27.11
C GLN A 346 4.26 12.94 27.25
N LYS A 347 3.16 12.82 28.02
CA LYS A 347 2.43 11.55 28.16
C LYS A 347 1.87 11.05 26.83
N GLU A 348 1.32 11.92 25.99
CA GLU A 348 0.84 11.55 24.66
C GLU A 348 1.98 11.09 23.75
N TYR A 349 3.14 11.75 23.81
CA TYR A 349 4.28 11.46 22.95
C TYR A 349 4.95 10.12 23.25
N THR A 350 4.92 9.65 24.50
CA THR A 350 5.45 8.29 24.84
C THR A 350 4.78 7.15 24.07
N ARG A 351 3.54 7.35 23.59
CA ARG A 351 2.76 6.31 22.89
C ARG A 351 2.87 6.38 21.37
N ILE A 352 3.60 7.36 20.84
CA ILE A 352 3.70 7.63 19.41
C ILE A 352 4.96 6.94 18.84
N ASP A 353 4.73 5.98 17.94
CA ASP A 353 5.75 5.24 17.18
C ASP A 353 6.05 5.90 15.81
N PHE A 354 5.90 7.21 15.74
CA PHE A 354 6.27 7.99 14.55
C PHE A 354 7.72 8.44 14.70
N ALA A 355 8.62 7.90 13.88
CA ALA A 355 10.04 8.24 13.88
C ALA A 355 10.40 9.52 13.07
N GLY A 356 9.45 10.08 12.33
CA GLY A 356 9.69 11.18 11.38
C GLY A 356 10.33 10.74 10.07
N GLU A 357 10.58 11.69 9.17
CA GLU A 357 11.38 11.43 7.97
C GLU A 357 12.85 11.10 8.32
N LEU A 358 13.47 10.21 7.53
CA LEU A 358 14.84 9.73 7.76
C LEU A 358 15.88 10.80 7.40
N GLU A 359 15.68 11.48 6.27
CA GLU A 359 16.50 12.61 5.82
C GLU A 359 15.71 13.91 5.99
N PRO A 360 16.12 14.80 6.91
CA PRO A 360 15.43 16.05 7.12
C PRO A 360 15.61 16.97 5.91
N ARG A 361 14.49 17.38 5.30
CA ARG A 361 14.40 18.41 4.26
C ARG A 361 13.43 19.49 4.71
N ALA A 362 13.44 20.66 4.07
CA ALA A 362 12.39 21.66 4.30
C ALA A 362 11.00 21.02 4.17
N GLY A 363 10.13 21.28 5.14
CA GLY A 363 8.79 20.67 5.24
C GLY A 363 8.73 19.29 5.93
N SER A 364 9.87 18.69 6.30
CA SER A 364 9.89 17.43 7.07
C SER A 364 9.39 17.64 8.50
N PHE A 365 8.75 16.62 9.07
CA PHE A 365 8.22 16.59 10.43
C PHE A 365 8.91 15.51 11.27
N LEU A 366 9.47 15.91 12.40
CA LEU A 366 10.37 15.08 13.18
C LEU A 366 10.03 15.15 14.67
N PHE A 367 10.42 14.12 15.40
CA PHE A 367 10.57 14.23 16.84
C PHE A 367 12.03 14.54 17.17
N GLY A 368 12.22 15.32 18.23
CA GLY A 368 13.52 15.56 18.84
C GLY A 368 13.39 15.72 20.35
N THR A 369 14.53 15.96 20.99
CA THR A 369 14.63 16.21 22.42
C THR A 369 15.22 17.60 22.63
N ILE A 370 14.61 18.41 23.50
CA ILE A 370 15.15 19.71 23.86
C ILE A 370 16.48 19.52 24.61
N VAL A 371 17.54 20.15 24.13
CA VAL A 371 18.88 20.13 24.75
C VAL A 371 19.05 21.33 25.67
N SER A 372 18.65 22.52 25.21
CA SER A 372 18.75 23.75 25.99
C SER A 372 17.67 24.74 25.57
N VAL A 373 17.16 25.52 26.53
CA VAL A 373 16.26 26.65 26.29
C VAL A 373 16.94 27.93 26.74
N GLN A 374 17.35 28.77 25.79
CA GLN A 374 17.91 30.09 26.07
C GLN A 374 16.88 31.14 25.70
N ALA A 375 16.50 32.01 26.64
CA ALA A 375 15.62 33.14 26.42
C ALA A 375 16.32 34.42 26.89
N SER A 376 16.44 35.40 25.99
CA SER A 376 17.01 36.72 26.27
C SER A 376 16.02 37.82 25.91
N ASP A 377 15.93 38.83 26.77
CA ASP A 377 15.07 40.02 26.61
C ASP A 377 15.55 40.86 25.42
N GLY A 378 14.97 40.63 24.25
CA GLY A 378 15.29 41.34 23.01
C GLY A 378 14.81 40.56 21.79
N GLU A 379 15.64 39.61 21.31
CA GLU A 379 15.29 38.69 20.20
C GLU A 379 15.84 37.26 20.35
N GLY A 380 16.62 36.98 21.41
CA GLY A 380 17.35 35.73 21.54
C GLY A 380 16.56 34.63 22.24
N VAL A 381 15.45 34.17 21.66
CA VAL A 381 14.93 32.84 22.03
C VAL A 381 15.56 31.81 21.12
N LEU A 382 16.36 30.93 21.70
CA LEU A 382 17.07 29.86 21.02
C LEU A 382 16.85 28.54 21.77
N ILE A 383 16.07 27.65 21.17
CA ILE A 383 15.88 26.30 21.70
C ILE A 383 16.68 25.33 20.83
N GLN A 384 17.65 24.66 21.43
CA GLN A 384 18.41 23.61 20.74
C GLN A 384 17.68 22.28 20.87
N VAL A 385 17.56 21.56 19.76
CA VAL A 385 16.86 20.27 19.68
C VAL A 385 17.78 19.23 19.06
N ASP A 386 17.94 18.12 19.76
CA ASP A 386 18.60 16.92 19.24
C ASP A 386 17.56 16.07 18.50
N LEU A 387 17.76 15.86 17.20
CA LEU A 387 16.89 15.05 16.35
C LEU A 387 17.30 13.56 16.30
N GLY A 388 18.36 13.19 17.05
CA GLY A 388 18.86 11.84 17.15
C GLY A 388 20.05 11.54 16.24
N PRO A 389 20.53 10.29 16.23
CA PRO A 389 21.78 9.91 15.57
C PRO A 389 21.72 10.13 14.06
N LYS A 390 22.80 10.71 13.50
CA LYS A 390 22.98 11.01 12.07
C LYS A 390 22.08 12.11 11.52
N LYS A 391 21.42 12.91 12.37
CA LYS A 391 20.70 14.11 11.96
C LYS A 391 21.42 15.37 12.47
N PRO A 392 21.40 16.49 11.71
CA PRO A 392 21.98 17.74 12.18
C PRO A 392 21.21 18.27 13.40
N ARG A 393 21.86 19.13 14.21
CA ARG A 393 21.19 19.77 15.34
C ARG A 393 20.12 20.74 14.83
N GLY A 394 19.01 20.78 15.54
CA GLY A 394 17.90 21.69 15.26
C GLY A 394 17.90 22.90 16.17
N VAL A 395 17.42 24.03 15.66
CA VAL A 395 17.28 25.28 16.39
C VAL A 395 15.87 25.84 16.16
N ILE A 396 15.13 26.08 17.24
CA ILE A 396 13.86 26.81 17.19
C ILE A 396 14.12 28.25 17.66
N ASP A 397 13.89 29.20 16.77
CA ASP A 397 13.96 30.64 17.06
C ASP A 397 12.57 31.21 17.39
N ARG A 398 12.48 32.51 17.71
CA ARG A 398 11.19 33.20 17.94
C ARG A 398 10.19 33.00 16.79
N ARG A 399 10.67 33.02 15.54
CA ARG A 399 9.84 32.76 14.35
C ARG A 399 9.30 31.33 14.34
N GLY A 400 10.09 30.37 14.80
CA GLY A 400 9.72 28.96 14.92
C GLY A 400 8.67 28.69 16.01
N LEU A 401 8.52 29.59 16.99
CA LEU A 401 7.49 29.52 18.03
C LEU A 401 6.19 30.25 17.65
N ALA A 402 6.25 31.25 16.76
CA ALA A 402 5.17 32.20 16.51
C ALA A 402 3.80 31.56 16.20
N ARG A 403 3.78 30.45 15.47
CA ARG A 403 2.53 29.77 15.07
C ARG A 403 1.87 29.03 16.24
N VAL A 404 2.64 28.27 17.00
CA VAL A 404 2.14 27.58 18.19
C VAL A 404 1.79 28.59 19.27
N LEU A 405 2.57 29.67 19.41
CA LEU A 405 2.26 30.77 20.32
C LEU A 405 0.90 31.40 20.02
N THR A 406 0.65 31.77 18.76
CA THR A 406 -0.66 32.30 18.35
C THR A 406 -1.81 31.35 18.70
N ALA A 407 -1.60 30.04 18.48
CA ALA A 407 -2.61 29.03 18.80
C ALA A 407 -2.83 28.86 20.32
N PHE A 408 -1.75 28.92 21.10
CA PHE A 408 -1.76 28.81 22.55
C PHE A 408 -2.49 29.99 23.20
N VAL A 409 -2.22 31.22 22.73
CA VAL A 409 -2.91 32.44 23.19
C VAL A 409 -4.41 32.35 22.90
N ARG A 410 -4.81 31.89 21.71
CA ARG A 410 -6.23 31.70 21.35
C ARG A 410 -6.93 30.60 22.14
N TYR A 411 -6.19 29.62 22.66
CA TYR A 411 -6.73 28.60 23.54
C TYR A 411 -6.98 29.15 24.95
N ASN A 412 -6.04 29.92 25.50
CA ASN A 412 -6.15 30.51 26.84
C ASN A 412 -7.12 31.71 26.89
N GLY A 413 -7.28 32.42 25.78
CA GLY A 413 -8.18 33.56 25.64
C GLY A 413 -9.45 33.23 24.85
N GLN A 414 -9.74 34.07 23.86
CA GLN A 414 -10.84 33.88 22.92
C GLN A 414 -10.30 33.49 21.54
N ARG A 415 -11.20 33.00 20.68
CA ARG A 415 -10.86 32.55 19.31
C ARG A 415 -10.09 33.59 18.48
N TRP A 416 -10.29 34.87 18.79
CA TRP A 416 -9.73 36.02 18.08
C TRP A 416 -8.65 36.77 18.88
N SER A 417 -8.15 36.19 19.98
CA SER A 417 -7.07 36.79 20.77
C SER A 417 -5.78 36.91 19.94
N GLU A 418 -5.08 38.03 20.15
CA GLU A 418 -3.78 38.35 19.57
C GLU A 418 -2.67 38.20 20.62
N VAL A 419 -1.44 37.97 20.16
CA VAL A 419 -0.27 37.75 21.02
C VAL A 419 0.15 39.07 21.68
N GLN A 420 0.30 39.05 23.00
CA GLN A 420 0.73 40.17 23.84
C GLN A 420 2.11 39.92 24.47
N ASP A 421 2.69 40.98 25.05
CA ASP A 421 3.94 40.89 25.80
C ASP A 421 3.76 40.00 27.04
N GLY A 422 4.65 39.02 27.22
CA GLY A 422 4.58 38.02 28.29
C GLY A 422 4.00 36.66 27.88
N ASP A 423 3.21 36.58 26.79
CA ASP A 423 2.63 35.31 26.33
C ASP A 423 3.71 34.29 25.90
N LEU A 424 4.82 34.79 25.36
CA LEU A 424 5.95 33.95 25.00
C LEU A 424 6.56 33.27 26.23
N ALA A 425 6.64 33.97 27.37
CA ALA A 425 7.16 33.39 28.61
C ALA A 425 6.24 32.27 29.12
N LEU A 426 4.93 32.43 29.00
CA LEU A 426 3.95 31.39 29.36
C LEU A 426 4.11 30.12 28.51
N LEU A 427 4.36 30.26 27.21
CA LEU A 427 4.64 29.11 26.34
C LEU A 427 6.00 28.48 26.67
N LEU A 428 7.02 29.29 26.94
CA LEU A 428 8.36 28.79 27.29
C LEU A 428 8.37 28.02 28.61
N ASP A 429 7.53 28.37 29.59
CA ASP A 429 7.36 27.57 30.82
C ASP A 429 6.87 26.14 30.55
N GLN A 430 6.19 25.91 29.42
CA GLN A 430 5.75 24.59 28.98
C GLN A 430 6.85 23.76 28.30
N LEU A 431 8.05 24.30 28.09
CA LEU A 431 9.15 23.66 27.38
C LEU A 431 10.39 23.56 28.29
N LYS A 432 10.80 22.33 28.62
CA LYS A 432 11.96 22.09 29.49
C LYS A 432 13.02 21.22 28.82
N GLU A 433 14.26 21.34 29.28
CA GLU A 433 15.36 20.46 28.86
C GLU A 433 15.00 18.99 29.10
N GLY A 434 15.32 18.14 28.11
CA GLY A 434 14.96 16.72 28.10
C GLY A 434 13.56 16.40 27.58
N ASP A 435 12.70 17.40 27.32
CA ASP A 435 11.37 17.16 26.78
C ASP A 435 11.42 16.65 25.34
N ARG A 436 10.56 15.67 25.02
CA ARG A 436 10.34 15.22 23.64
C ARG A 436 9.44 16.24 22.94
N VAL A 437 9.88 16.78 21.81
CA VAL A 437 9.16 17.78 21.03
C VAL A 437 8.90 17.31 19.61
N PHE A 438 7.79 17.77 19.03
CA PHE A 438 7.46 17.57 17.64
C PHE A 438 7.75 18.87 16.88
N VAL A 439 8.43 18.77 15.74
CA VAL A 439 8.95 19.93 15.01
C VAL A 439 8.79 19.76 13.51
N SER A 440 8.68 20.86 12.79
CA SER A 440 8.81 20.90 11.34
C SER A 440 10.08 21.63 10.91
N VAL A 441 10.71 21.19 9.82
CA VAL A 441 11.92 21.84 9.28
C VAL A 441 11.49 23.02 8.41
N ARG A 442 11.84 24.24 8.81
CA ARG A 442 11.55 25.47 8.06
C ARG A 442 12.56 25.69 6.94
N ARG A 443 13.84 25.56 7.25
CA ARG A 443 14.96 25.65 6.30
C ARG A 443 16.15 24.82 6.78
N VAL A 444 16.94 24.34 5.83
CA VAL A 444 18.24 23.70 6.07
C VAL A 444 19.29 24.81 5.96
N ASP A 445 20.08 25.05 7.02
CA ASP A 445 21.14 26.05 6.97
C ASP A 445 22.47 25.36 6.65
N GLU A 446 22.92 25.49 5.38
CA GLU A 446 24.09 24.78 4.86
C GLU A 446 25.41 25.29 5.46
N GLY A 447 25.43 26.51 6.01
CA GLY A 447 26.66 27.14 6.55
C GLY A 447 27.07 26.62 7.94
N GLU A 448 26.11 26.26 8.79
CA GLU A 448 26.37 25.84 10.18
C GLU A 448 26.08 24.36 10.45
N GLY A 449 25.52 23.64 9.47
CA GLY A 449 25.05 22.27 9.70
C GLY A 449 23.92 22.21 10.73
N THR A 450 23.10 23.25 10.80
CA THR A 450 21.94 23.35 11.70
C THR A 450 20.63 23.42 10.91
N LEU A 451 19.56 22.93 11.50
CA LEU A 451 18.22 23.00 10.91
C LEU A 451 17.42 24.08 11.64
N ALA A 452 16.86 25.03 10.90
CA ALA A 452 15.89 25.95 11.49
C ALA A 452 14.55 25.24 11.58
N LEU A 453 14.06 25.08 12.80
CA LEU A 453 12.87 24.33 13.14
C LEU A 453 11.72 25.26 13.54
N GLU A 454 10.50 24.78 13.32
CA GLU A 454 9.31 25.32 13.97
C GLU A 454 8.77 24.32 14.98
N LEU A 455 8.31 24.83 16.12
CA LEU A 455 7.59 24.04 17.09
C LEU A 455 6.23 23.63 16.50
N GLU A 456 5.88 22.37 16.67
CA GLU A 456 4.59 21.81 16.28
C GLU A 456 4.05 20.97 17.45
N LYS A 457 2.75 20.68 17.45
CA LYS A 457 2.15 19.69 18.33
C LYS A 457 1.70 18.51 17.50
N TYR A 458 2.17 17.30 17.82
CA TYR A 458 1.67 16.10 17.16
C TYR A 458 0.15 16.00 17.36
N PRO A 459 -0.65 16.12 16.30
CA PRO A 459 -2.09 16.29 16.45
C PRO A 459 -2.76 14.95 16.74
N LYS A 460 -3.62 14.92 17.75
CA LYS A 460 -4.57 13.81 17.94
C LYS A 460 -5.74 13.97 16.98
N LEU A 461 -6.06 15.22 16.63
CA LEU A 461 -6.97 15.54 15.55
C LEU A 461 -6.49 14.94 14.24
N GLN A 462 -7.47 14.57 13.40
CA GLN A 462 -7.22 14.01 12.08
C GLN A 462 -7.94 14.88 11.05
N GLY A 463 -7.37 14.95 9.86
CA GLY A 463 -7.95 15.65 8.73
C GLY A 463 -7.75 14.87 7.45
N ALA A 464 -8.29 15.40 6.37
CA ALA A 464 -8.04 14.91 5.03
C ALA A 464 -8.03 16.07 4.05
N ALA A 465 -7.27 15.92 2.98
CA ALA A 465 -7.23 16.84 1.86
C ALA A 465 -7.28 16.04 0.56
N LEU A 466 -8.00 16.56 -0.42
CA LEU A 466 -8.11 16.02 -1.76
C LEU A 466 -8.03 17.18 -2.75
N VAL A 467 -7.07 17.13 -3.67
CA VAL A 467 -6.90 18.14 -4.71
C VAL A 467 -7.31 17.53 -6.04
N LEU A 468 -8.31 18.14 -6.68
CA LEU A 468 -8.85 17.73 -7.96
C LEU A 468 -8.57 18.80 -9.00
N GLN A 469 -8.25 18.37 -10.21
CA GLN A 469 -8.15 19.25 -11.39
C GLN A 469 -8.69 18.48 -12.59
N ASP A 470 -9.73 19.00 -13.24
CA ASP A 470 -10.37 18.40 -14.42
C ASP A 470 -10.79 16.94 -14.19
N GLY A 471 -11.30 16.63 -12.99
CA GLY A 471 -11.69 15.28 -12.59
C GLY A 471 -10.53 14.36 -12.20
N ALA A 472 -9.27 14.76 -12.43
CA ALA A 472 -8.09 14.01 -12.02
C ALA A 472 -7.68 14.33 -10.57
N ILE A 473 -7.21 13.31 -9.84
CA ILE A 473 -6.65 13.47 -8.49
C ILE A 473 -5.19 13.92 -8.61
N ARG A 474 -4.91 15.15 -8.19
CA ARG A 474 -3.55 15.73 -8.21
C ARG A 474 -2.79 15.48 -6.93
N ALA A 475 -3.46 15.50 -5.79
CA ALA A 475 -2.86 15.24 -4.49
C ALA A 475 -3.92 14.74 -3.50
N MET A 476 -3.48 13.98 -2.51
CA MET A 476 -4.34 13.41 -1.48
C MET A 476 -3.61 13.16 -0.17
N ALA A 477 -4.20 13.58 0.94
CA ALA A 477 -3.72 13.25 2.27
C ALA A 477 -4.88 12.76 3.15
N GLY A 478 -4.73 11.59 3.75
CA GLY A 478 -5.77 10.91 4.55
C GLY A 478 -5.61 11.04 6.07
N GLY A 479 -4.66 11.85 6.53
CA GLY A 479 -4.38 12.08 7.96
C GLY A 479 -2.96 12.56 8.22
N MET A 480 -2.64 12.76 9.51
CA MET A 480 -1.31 13.22 9.97
C MET A 480 -0.20 12.30 9.47
N GLU A 481 -0.27 11.01 9.78
CA GLU A 481 0.74 10.04 9.34
C GLU A 481 0.58 9.66 7.87
N ASN A 482 -0.62 9.88 7.31
CA ASN A 482 -1.03 9.40 5.99
C ASN A 482 -0.75 7.90 5.79
N ARG A 483 -0.90 7.11 6.87
CA ARG A 483 -0.73 5.66 6.93
C ARG A 483 -2.03 5.00 7.39
N TYR A 484 -2.22 3.74 6.99
CA TYR A 484 -3.32 2.83 7.39
C TYR A 484 -4.73 3.16 6.88
N PHE A 485 -5.30 4.30 7.26
CA PHE A 485 -6.70 4.64 6.94
C PHE A 485 -6.79 5.94 6.14
N ASN A 486 -7.11 5.81 4.86
CA ASN A 486 -7.27 6.94 3.96
C ASN A 486 -8.61 7.67 4.20
N ARG A 487 -8.59 8.72 5.02
CA ARG A 487 -9.79 9.53 5.31
C ARG A 487 -10.30 10.34 4.12
N ALA A 488 -9.45 10.68 3.16
CA ALA A 488 -9.85 11.50 2.01
C ALA A 488 -10.90 10.79 1.13
N VAL A 489 -10.86 9.46 1.07
CA VAL A 489 -11.79 8.68 0.23
C VAL A 489 -12.64 7.68 1.01
N LYS A 490 -12.18 7.17 2.17
CA LYS A 490 -12.90 6.12 2.92
C LYS A 490 -13.73 6.66 4.10
N ALA A 491 -13.43 7.86 4.62
CA ALA A 491 -14.14 8.38 5.78
C ALA A 491 -15.48 9.00 5.39
N ARG A 492 -16.59 8.37 5.79
CA ARG A 492 -17.93 8.95 5.65
C ARG A 492 -18.20 9.96 6.77
N ARG A 493 -18.50 11.20 6.40
CA ARG A 493 -18.83 12.30 7.32
C ARG A 493 -20.10 13.01 6.86
N LEU A 494 -20.78 13.68 7.78
CA LEU A 494 -21.84 14.61 7.44
C LEU A 494 -21.21 15.83 6.75
N MET A 495 -21.82 16.31 5.66
CA MET A 495 -21.32 17.46 4.90
C MET A 495 -21.57 18.80 5.61
N GLY A 496 -22.64 18.87 6.42
CA GLY A 496 -23.06 20.12 7.06
C GLY A 496 -23.44 21.18 6.02
N SER A 497 -23.16 22.46 6.31
CA SER A 497 -23.52 23.57 5.43
C SER A 497 -22.83 23.55 4.06
N THR A 498 -21.79 22.73 3.87
CA THR A 498 -21.17 22.52 2.53
C THR A 498 -22.12 21.88 1.52
N PHE A 499 -23.27 21.36 1.96
CA PHE A 499 -24.34 20.89 1.08
C PHE A 499 -25.17 22.03 0.47
N LYS A 500 -25.26 23.20 1.13
CA LYS A 500 -26.16 24.29 0.69
C LYS A 500 -25.91 24.79 -0.74
N PRO A 501 -24.67 24.86 -1.27
CA PRO A 501 -24.46 25.21 -2.67
C PRO A 501 -25.23 24.34 -3.65
N PHE A 502 -25.42 23.03 -3.37
CA PHE A 502 -26.24 22.16 -4.21
C PHE A 502 -27.72 22.56 -4.16
N LEU A 503 -28.23 22.92 -2.99
CA LEU A 503 -29.59 23.44 -2.84
C LEU A 503 -29.78 24.74 -3.63
N PHE A 504 -28.88 25.72 -3.47
CA PHE A 504 -28.99 26.99 -4.20
C PHE A 504 -28.83 26.79 -5.71
N SER A 505 -27.94 25.89 -6.14
CA SER A 505 -27.78 25.54 -7.57
C SER A 505 -29.04 24.89 -8.13
N ALA A 506 -29.69 24.02 -7.35
CA ALA A 506 -30.96 23.44 -7.73
C ALA A 506 -32.06 24.51 -7.79
N ALA A 507 -32.13 25.44 -6.83
CA ALA A 507 -33.08 26.54 -6.87
C ALA A 507 -32.93 27.38 -8.14
N LEU A 508 -31.70 27.76 -8.53
CA LEU A 508 -31.42 28.46 -9.79
C LEU A 508 -31.92 27.69 -11.02
N GLN A 509 -31.72 26.37 -11.05
CA GLN A 509 -32.22 25.53 -12.15
C GLN A 509 -33.75 25.44 -12.19
N LEU A 510 -34.41 25.68 -11.06
CA LEU A 510 -35.87 25.60 -10.90
C LEU A 510 -36.54 26.98 -10.96
N GLY A 511 -35.85 27.99 -11.49
CA GLY A 511 -36.42 29.31 -11.77
C GLY A 511 -36.34 30.30 -10.60
N TRP A 512 -35.57 30.01 -9.56
CA TRP A 512 -35.18 31.01 -8.55
C TRP A 512 -34.01 31.86 -9.04
N ASN A 513 -33.90 33.06 -8.49
CA ASN A 513 -32.95 34.08 -8.86
C ASN A 513 -32.10 34.49 -7.65
N ALA A 514 -30.89 35.00 -7.87
CA ALA A 514 -29.99 35.40 -6.79
C ALA A 514 -30.54 36.51 -5.87
N THR A 515 -31.47 37.32 -6.37
CA THR A 515 -32.10 38.44 -5.67
C THR A 515 -33.40 38.06 -4.97
N ASP A 516 -33.92 36.85 -5.18
CA ASP A 516 -35.19 36.44 -4.58
C ASP A 516 -35.10 36.44 -3.06
N LEU A 517 -36.15 36.93 -2.42
CA LEU A 517 -36.23 37.06 -0.97
C LEU A 517 -36.63 35.72 -0.34
N LEU A 518 -35.82 35.28 0.62
CA LEU A 518 -36.05 34.10 1.43
C LEU A 518 -36.42 34.52 2.85
N ASP A 519 -37.42 33.87 3.44
CA ASP A 519 -37.77 34.08 4.84
C ASP A 519 -36.70 33.46 5.74
N ASN A 520 -36.03 34.31 6.53
CA ASN A 520 -35.00 33.92 7.50
C ASN A 520 -35.51 33.98 8.94
N ARG A 521 -36.78 34.32 9.16
CA ARG A 521 -37.38 34.36 10.49
C ARG A 521 -37.50 32.96 11.06
N ARG A 522 -37.31 32.86 12.38
CA ARG A 522 -37.37 31.59 13.10
C ARG A 522 -38.76 30.97 12.95
N ASN A 523 -38.83 29.84 12.24
CA ASN A 523 -40.09 29.18 11.92
C ASN A 523 -40.06 27.68 12.28
N VAL A 524 -41.23 27.06 12.26
CA VAL A 524 -41.42 25.62 12.49
C VAL A 524 -41.66 24.92 11.16
N PHE A 525 -40.90 23.88 10.91
CA PHE A 525 -40.99 23.06 9.71
C PHE A 525 -41.43 21.63 10.08
N VAL A 526 -41.98 20.87 9.14
CA VAL A 526 -42.38 19.47 9.39
C VAL A 526 -41.43 18.52 8.68
N PHE A 527 -40.63 17.79 9.44
CA PHE A 527 -39.67 16.82 8.91
C PHE A 527 -39.98 15.42 9.47
N MET A 528 -40.23 14.45 8.58
CA MET A 528 -40.61 13.08 8.95
C MET A 528 -41.76 13.04 9.98
N ASP A 529 -42.82 13.79 9.70
CA ASP A 529 -44.02 13.91 10.54
C ASP A 529 -43.74 14.45 11.97
N ARG A 530 -42.62 15.17 12.14
CA ARG A 530 -42.24 15.80 13.41
C ARG A 530 -41.94 17.29 13.22
N PRO A 531 -42.25 18.13 14.23
CA PRO A 531 -41.87 19.52 14.18
C PRO A 531 -40.35 19.66 14.28
N TYR A 532 -39.79 20.46 13.39
CA TYR A 532 -38.37 20.77 13.27
C TYR A 532 -38.17 22.28 13.40
N PHE A 533 -37.27 22.66 14.32
CA PHE A 533 -36.99 24.05 14.66
C PHE A 533 -35.52 24.33 14.33
N PRO A 534 -35.20 24.79 13.10
CA PRO A 534 -33.83 25.11 12.73
C PRO A 534 -33.33 26.27 13.61
N ARG A 535 -32.08 26.17 14.06
CA ARG A 535 -31.41 27.22 14.82
C ARG A 535 -30.38 27.91 13.93
N PRO A 536 -30.40 29.25 13.84
CA PRO A 536 -29.32 29.96 13.16
C PRO A 536 -28.02 29.76 13.95
N ASP A 537 -26.90 29.71 13.24
CA ASP A 537 -25.55 29.57 13.81
C ASP A 537 -24.92 30.93 14.16
N HIS A 538 -25.51 32.01 13.70
CA HIS A 538 -25.17 33.39 14.02
C HIS A 538 -26.44 34.27 14.08
N HIS A 539 -26.33 35.49 14.57
CA HIS A 539 -27.44 36.44 14.54
C HIS A 539 -27.50 37.13 13.17
N SER A 540 -28.54 36.85 12.39
CA SER A 540 -28.80 37.59 11.17
C SER A 540 -29.51 38.90 11.50
N PRO A 541 -29.08 40.05 10.96
CA PRO A 541 -29.74 41.34 11.19
C PRO A 541 -31.06 41.49 10.41
N TYR A 542 -31.39 40.54 9.53
CA TYR A 542 -32.53 40.65 8.62
C TYR A 542 -33.47 39.45 8.74
N ASP A 543 -34.77 39.76 8.76
CA ASP A 543 -35.86 38.78 8.73
C ASP A 543 -36.05 38.16 7.35
N PHE A 544 -35.74 38.91 6.29
CA PHE A 544 -35.73 38.43 4.91
C PHE A 544 -34.37 38.71 4.30
N VAL A 545 -33.85 37.73 3.58
CA VAL A 545 -32.52 37.81 2.97
C VAL A 545 -32.61 37.40 1.51
N SER A 546 -31.82 38.01 0.64
CA SER A 546 -31.72 37.51 -0.74
C SER A 546 -31.09 36.11 -0.76
N MET A 547 -31.39 35.32 -1.80
CA MET A 547 -30.77 34.02 -1.96
C MET A 547 -29.23 34.10 -2.03
N SER A 548 -28.70 35.17 -2.63
CA SER A 548 -27.27 35.47 -2.62
C SER A 548 -26.74 35.69 -1.20
N TRP A 549 -27.41 36.51 -0.38
CA TRP A 549 -27.03 36.71 1.02
C TRP A 549 -27.07 35.41 1.83
N ALA A 550 -28.14 34.63 1.67
CA ALA A 550 -28.29 33.34 2.34
C ALA A 550 -27.17 32.35 1.97
N GLY A 551 -26.76 32.36 0.70
CA GLY A 551 -25.63 31.58 0.21
C GLY A 551 -24.30 32.02 0.81
N VAL A 552 -24.01 33.32 0.77
CA VAL A 552 -22.74 33.91 1.23
C VAL A 552 -22.56 33.77 2.75
N ASN A 553 -23.58 34.10 3.53
CA ASN A 553 -23.53 34.06 4.99
C ASN A 553 -23.89 32.69 5.57
N SER A 554 -24.22 31.72 4.72
CA SER A 554 -24.68 30.40 5.13
C SER A 554 -25.85 30.47 6.12
N GLU A 555 -26.88 31.24 5.79
CA GLU A 555 -28.09 31.35 6.63
C GLU A 555 -28.78 29.99 6.73
N ASN A 556 -28.99 29.48 7.95
CA ASN A 556 -29.58 28.15 8.16
C ASN A 556 -31.09 28.15 7.93
N VAL A 557 -31.79 29.18 8.41
CA VAL A 557 -33.26 29.23 8.38
C VAL A 557 -33.73 29.50 6.96
N ALA A 558 -33.17 30.50 6.27
CA ALA A 558 -33.44 30.77 4.86
C ALA A 558 -33.17 29.56 3.94
N ALA A 559 -32.09 28.80 4.19
CA ALA A 559 -31.82 27.59 3.41
C ALA A 559 -32.86 26.48 3.64
N VAL A 560 -33.31 26.29 4.88
CA VAL A 560 -34.40 25.33 5.16
C VAL A 560 -35.70 25.83 4.53
N TRP A 561 -36.01 27.12 4.63
CA TRP A 561 -37.19 27.70 4.00
C TRP A 561 -37.19 27.49 2.48
N LEU A 562 -36.08 27.80 1.81
CA LEU A 562 -35.92 27.58 0.37
C LEU A 562 -36.10 26.11 -0.02
N LEU A 563 -35.63 25.18 0.80
CA LEU A 563 -35.83 23.76 0.55
C LEU A 563 -37.31 23.35 0.57
N TYR A 564 -38.14 23.97 1.40
CA TYR A 564 -39.59 23.71 1.43
C TYR A 564 -40.33 24.34 0.25
N HIS A 565 -39.87 25.49 -0.22
CA HIS A 565 -40.51 26.27 -1.28
C HIS A 565 -39.84 26.04 -2.64
N LEU A 566 -38.93 25.06 -2.74
CA LEU A 566 -38.04 24.90 -3.90
C LEU A 566 -38.78 24.81 -5.25
N LEU A 567 -40.01 24.31 -5.24
CA LEU A 567 -40.84 24.11 -6.43
C LEU A 567 -41.84 25.24 -6.69
N ASP A 568 -41.90 26.28 -5.84
CA ASP A 568 -42.95 27.30 -5.89
C ASP A 568 -42.91 28.16 -7.17
N HIS A 569 -41.76 28.24 -7.83
CA HIS A 569 -41.58 28.96 -9.10
C HIS A 569 -41.94 28.10 -10.32
N LEU A 570 -42.27 26.82 -10.14
CA LEU A 570 -42.57 25.91 -11.24
C LEU A 570 -44.07 25.86 -11.54
N THR A 571 -44.37 25.71 -12.82
CA THR A 571 -45.72 25.38 -13.29
C THR A 571 -46.02 23.88 -13.06
N GLU A 572 -47.30 23.51 -13.02
CA GLU A 572 -47.71 22.10 -12.85
C GLU A 572 -47.04 21.13 -13.85
N PRO A 573 -46.91 21.44 -15.16
CA PRO A 573 -46.19 20.57 -16.09
C PRO A 573 -44.71 20.38 -15.73
N GLN A 574 -44.03 21.44 -15.27
CA GLN A 574 -42.62 21.38 -14.85
C GLN A 574 -42.46 20.56 -13.57
N ILE A 575 -43.40 20.68 -12.63
CA ILE A 575 -43.43 19.84 -11.42
C ILE A 575 -43.57 18.36 -11.80
N ARG A 576 -44.43 18.03 -12.78
CA ARG A 576 -44.57 16.65 -13.29
C ARG A 576 -43.29 16.14 -13.94
N GLU A 577 -42.57 16.99 -14.68
CA GLU A 577 -41.27 16.62 -15.28
C GLU A 577 -40.21 16.35 -14.21
N VAL A 578 -40.11 17.21 -13.19
CA VAL A 578 -39.21 17.02 -12.05
C VAL A 578 -39.58 15.73 -11.32
N ALA A 579 -40.87 15.49 -11.06
CA ALA A 579 -41.35 14.25 -10.46
C ALA A 579 -40.99 13.03 -11.31
N ALA A 580 -41.11 13.09 -12.63
CA ALA A 580 -40.71 12.00 -13.52
C ALA A 580 -39.20 11.72 -13.47
N LYS A 581 -38.35 12.76 -13.47
CA LYS A 581 -36.89 12.63 -13.32
C LYS A 581 -36.48 12.02 -11.98
N LEU A 582 -37.30 12.22 -10.95
CA LEU A 582 -37.10 11.67 -9.61
C LEU A 582 -37.78 10.30 -9.39
N ASP A 583 -38.43 9.75 -10.42
CA ASP A 583 -39.20 8.49 -10.36
C ASP A 583 -40.37 8.56 -9.35
N MET A 584 -41.01 9.74 -9.29
CA MET A 584 -42.10 10.11 -8.37
C MET A 584 -43.39 10.50 -9.08
N ALA A 585 -43.42 10.47 -10.42
CA ALA A 585 -44.64 10.75 -11.17
C ALA A 585 -45.68 9.63 -10.97
N PRO A 586 -46.98 9.96 -10.80
CA PRO A 586 -48.02 8.94 -10.80
C PRO A 586 -48.04 8.24 -12.17
N GLY A 587 -48.02 6.90 -12.18
CA GLY A 587 -48.13 6.10 -13.40
C GLY A 587 -49.43 6.43 -14.17
N PRO A 588 -49.47 6.21 -15.49
CA PRO A 588 -50.63 6.58 -16.30
C PRO A 588 -51.90 5.92 -15.74
N ALA A 589 -52.91 6.75 -15.45
CA ALA A 589 -54.19 6.30 -14.94
C ALA A 589 -54.84 5.36 -15.96
N THR A 590 -54.88 4.06 -15.65
CA THR A 590 -55.62 3.09 -16.44
C THR A 590 -57.11 3.40 -16.31
N VAL A 591 -57.70 3.83 -17.41
CA VAL A 591 -59.13 4.01 -17.62
C VAL A 591 -59.88 2.79 -17.07
N ALA A 592 -60.83 3.04 -16.16
CA ALA A 592 -61.71 2.04 -15.60
C ALA A 592 -62.48 1.33 -16.73
N ARG A 593 -62.16 0.07 -16.99
CA ARG A 593 -62.97 -0.82 -17.84
C ARG A 593 -63.69 -1.82 -16.94
N ARG A 594 -64.98 -1.57 -16.70
CA ARG A 594 -65.94 -2.57 -16.20
C ARG A 594 -65.87 -3.78 -17.12
N VAL A 595 -65.56 -4.96 -16.58
CA VAL A 595 -66.09 -6.24 -17.05
C VAL A 595 -66.33 -7.14 -15.84
N THR A 596 -67.60 -7.43 -15.62
CA THR A 596 -68.16 -8.47 -14.76
C THR A 596 -68.01 -9.86 -15.38
N THR A 597 -67.76 -10.86 -14.53
CA THR A 597 -68.20 -12.28 -14.59
C THR A 597 -67.77 -13.20 -15.75
N GLY A 598 -67.31 -14.40 -15.38
CA GLY A 598 -67.24 -15.62 -16.22
C GLY A 598 -65.83 -16.25 -16.21
N SER A 599 -65.52 -17.22 -15.33
CA SER A 599 -65.84 -18.67 -15.35
C SER A 599 -64.81 -19.54 -16.10
N SER A 600 -64.26 -20.53 -15.38
CA SER A 600 -63.70 -21.84 -15.83
C SER A 600 -62.51 -21.81 -16.81
N SER A 601 -61.44 -22.60 -16.72
CA SER A 601 -61.21 -24.03 -16.41
C SER A 601 -59.67 -24.21 -16.41
N ALA A 602 -58.98 -24.93 -15.51
CA ALA A 602 -58.88 -26.37 -15.23
C ALA A 602 -57.44 -26.89 -15.51
N SER A 603 -57.10 -27.95 -14.77
CA SER A 603 -55.86 -28.76 -14.73
C SER A 603 -54.68 -28.15 -13.94
N GLY A 604 -54.10 -28.80 -12.94
CA GLY A 604 -54.23 -30.16 -12.41
C GLY A 604 -52.87 -30.60 -11.84
N THR A 605 -52.90 -31.46 -10.81
CA THR A 605 -51.76 -32.02 -10.02
C THR A 605 -51.26 -31.10 -8.90
N GLY A 606 -51.16 -31.46 -7.62
CA GLY A 606 -51.39 -32.65 -6.79
C GLY A 606 -50.78 -32.23 -5.43
N SER A 607 -51.39 -32.32 -4.25
CA SER A 607 -51.79 -33.48 -3.44
C SER A 607 -51.87 -32.95 -1.99
N GLU A 608 -52.80 -33.49 -1.21
CA GLU A 608 -53.32 -32.96 0.06
C GLU A 608 -52.53 -33.29 1.34
N SER A 609 -52.97 -32.62 2.42
CA SER A 609 -53.05 -33.02 3.85
C SER A 609 -52.22 -32.12 4.79
N GLY A 610 -52.71 -31.55 5.89
CA GLY A 610 -54.04 -31.50 6.55
C GLY A 610 -53.93 -30.59 7.80
N SER A 611 -55.06 -29.95 8.18
CA SER A 611 -55.53 -29.46 9.51
C SER A 611 -54.49 -28.91 10.55
N THR A 612 -54.66 -27.80 11.29
CA THR A 612 -55.82 -27.28 12.05
C THR A 612 -55.49 -25.86 12.59
N ALA A 613 -56.54 -25.08 12.88
CA ALA A 613 -56.69 -23.69 13.38
C ALA A 613 -55.65 -23.06 14.35
N MET A 614 -55.32 -21.76 14.13
CA MET A 614 -55.66 -20.61 15.02
C MET A 614 -55.02 -19.27 14.55
N SER A 615 -55.88 -18.25 14.43
CA SER A 615 -55.74 -16.78 14.62
C SER A 615 -54.50 -15.95 14.17
N TRP A 616 -54.84 -14.71 13.75
CA TRP A 616 -54.08 -13.49 13.40
C TRP A 616 -53.92 -13.15 11.91
N PRO A 617 -54.37 -11.94 11.46
CA PRO A 617 -54.33 -11.55 10.06
C PRO A 617 -52.90 -11.26 9.60
N ARG A 618 -52.52 -11.91 8.49
CA ARG A 618 -51.24 -11.72 7.80
C ARG A 618 -51.16 -10.34 7.16
N ARG A 619 -50.02 -9.68 7.39
CA ARG A 619 -49.38 -8.76 6.44
C ARG A 619 -49.22 -9.41 5.06
N PRO A 620 -49.31 -8.67 3.95
CA PRO A 620 -48.45 -8.88 2.80
C PRO A 620 -47.14 -8.12 3.01
N THR A 621 -46.07 -8.87 2.86
CA THR A 621 -44.67 -8.51 3.00
C THR A 621 -44.15 -7.64 1.87
N ASN A 622 -43.24 -6.72 2.25
CA ASN A 622 -42.02 -6.33 1.52
C ASN A 622 -41.87 -6.84 0.08
N SER A 623 -41.97 -5.93 -0.89
CA SER A 623 -41.25 -6.03 -2.16
C SER A 623 -40.94 -4.69 -2.82
N LEU A 624 -40.69 -3.62 -2.05
CA LEU A 624 -40.21 -2.34 -2.59
C LEU A 624 -39.05 -1.70 -1.80
N SER A 625 -38.56 -2.37 -0.75
CA SER A 625 -37.42 -1.89 0.06
C SER A 625 -36.05 -2.40 -0.40
N GLY A 626 -35.99 -3.16 -1.50
CA GLY A 626 -34.78 -3.81 -2.02
C GLY A 626 -33.94 -2.99 -3.02
N ARG A 627 -34.52 -2.02 -3.74
CA ARG A 627 -33.80 -1.21 -4.74
C ARG A 627 -33.29 0.15 -4.23
N TRP A 628 -33.81 0.65 -3.10
CA TRP A 628 -33.43 1.95 -2.53
C TRP A 628 -32.24 1.91 -1.55
N ARG A 629 -31.54 0.76 -1.42
CA ARG A 629 -30.35 0.63 -0.56
C ARG A 629 -29.01 0.76 -1.27
N ARG A 630 -28.96 0.95 -2.60
CA ARG A 630 -27.69 0.94 -3.35
C ARG A 630 -27.15 2.29 -3.83
N ILE A 631 -27.89 3.40 -3.69
CA ILE A 631 -27.39 4.70 -4.19
C ILE A 631 -27.00 5.66 -3.06
N PHE A 632 -27.59 5.61 -1.86
CA PHE A 632 -27.08 6.34 -0.68
C PHE A 632 -27.35 5.58 0.63
N SER A 633 -26.43 4.68 1.01
CA SER A 633 -26.45 4.00 2.32
C SER A 633 -25.53 4.73 3.31
N LEU A 634 -26.07 5.69 4.06
CA LEU A 634 -25.44 6.25 5.26
C LEU A 634 -26.15 5.68 6.50
N ARG A 635 -25.53 4.70 7.16
CA ARG A 635 -25.94 4.26 8.51
C ARG A 635 -25.57 5.37 9.50
N THR A 636 -26.56 6.10 10.00
CA THR A 636 -26.39 7.09 11.06
C THR A 636 -26.21 6.42 12.42
N GLY A 637 -25.04 6.59 13.04
CA GLY A 637 -24.79 6.22 14.44
C GLY A 637 -25.42 7.24 15.41
N LYS A 638 -25.83 6.76 16.58
CA LYS A 638 -26.54 7.53 17.62
C LYS A 638 -25.64 8.56 18.34
N ARG A 639 -26.29 9.68 18.70
CA ARG A 639 -26.03 10.65 19.80
C ARG A 639 -24.76 11.52 19.75
N SER A 640 -24.94 12.79 19.40
CA SER A 640 -24.47 13.95 20.18
C SER A 640 -25.23 15.21 19.76
N THR A 641 -25.32 16.17 20.68
CA THR A 641 -26.23 17.32 20.71
C THR A 641 -25.76 18.52 19.87
N GLY A 642 -26.69 19.14 19.14
CA GLY A 642 -26.66 20.56 18.79
C GLY A 642 -25.78 20.99 17.61
N SER A 643 -26.15 20.71 16.36
CA SER A 643 -25.75 21.51 15.19
C SER A 643 -26.69 21.25 14.01
N CYS A 644 -26.87 22.26 13.15
CA CYS A 644 -27.89 22.31 12.11
C CYS A 644 -27.79 21.15 11.10
N TRP A 645 -28.92 20.50 10.83
CA TRP A 645 -29.02 19.34 9.97
C TRP A 645 -29.53 19.79 8.59
N ILE A 646 -28.70 19.70 7.56
CA ILE A 646 -29.18 19.77 6.17
C ILE A 646 -28.83 18.43 5.53
N PHE A 647 -29.87 17.62 5.33
CA PHE A 647 -29.84 16.23 4.90
C PHE A 647 -30.07 16.10 3.39
N PRO A 648 -29.63 14.99 2.75
CA PRO A 648 -29.70 14.84 1.31
C PRO A 648 -31.13 14.86 0.78
N MET A 649 -31.32 15.67 -0.27
CA MET A 649 -32.52 16.01 -1.02
C MET A 649 -33.50 14.85 -1.28
N ALA A 650 -33.00 13.62 -1.49
CA ALA A 650 -33.82 12.46 -1.86
C ALA A 650 -34.87 12.08 -0.79
N CYS A 651 -34.55 12.23 0.50
CA CYS A 651 -35.52 11.97 1.59
C CYS A 651 -36.50 13.14 1.79
N THR A 652 -36.10 14.36 1.44
CA THR A 652 -36.93 15.56 1.60
C THR A 652 -37.92 15.71 0.46
N MET A 653 -37.53 15.41 -0.78
CA MET A 653 -38.44 15.44 -1.93
C MET A 653 -39.51 14.33 -1.86
N THR A 654 -39.20 13.16 -1.27
CA THR A 654 -40.22 12.13 -0.95
C THR A 654 -41.21 12.55 0.14
N GLY A 655 -40.84 13.49 1.02
CA GLY A 655 -41.75 14.09 2.00
C GLY A 655 -42.57 15.24 1.41
N ILE A 656 -41.98 16.06 0.54
CA ILE A 656 -42.63 17.19 -0.12
C ILE A 656 -43.67 16.69 -1.14
N ALA A 657 -43.36 15.68 -1.97
CA ALA A 657 -44.32 15.15 -2.95
C ALA A 657 -45.46 14.30 -2.35
N LYS A 658 -45.44 14.04 -1.03
CA LYS A 658 -46.54 13.39 -0.30
C LYS A 658 -47.58 14.39 0.20
N ARG A 659 -47.27 15.69 0.18
CA ARG A 659 -48.22 16.80 0.35
C ARG A 659 -48.56 17.35 -1.03
#